data_AF-A0A0A6PDS9-F1
#
_entry.id   AF-A0A0A6PDS9-F1
#
_cell.length_a   1.000
_cell.length_b   1.000
_cell.length_c   1.000
_cell.angle_alpha   90.00
_cell.angle_beta   90.00
_cell.angle_gamma   90.00
#
_symmetry.space_group_name_H-M   'P 1'
#
loop_
_entity.id
_entity.type
_entity.pdbx_description
1 polymer ?
#
loop_
_entity_poly.entity_id
_entity_poly.type
_entity_poly.pdbx_seq_one_letter_code
_entity_poly.pdbx_strand_id
1 'polypeptide(L)'
;MKKITAFWQATLVIVCAYLIFDNAFPPVMPKSLMIEFMIITIIGVLLYFSFDEDRWNEFKKPIKAVLRDEDKGLIRWGFLLFIPMLFAYITYNQLKPSFESPVELRQVHPAPPSTLRVYDKSYNLTTLENPIRAKADANIYQEAVKAGSEIYFKNCIYCHGDLLDGNGPFASGFNPMPVNFQDVGTIAQLQEAFLFWRITTGGPGLPKEGTPWNSAMPVWHEMLNEDEVWQVITFLYDYVGQVPRMWDQKISKVVTGMKDKIQSQRAQMTGKEIYQFRCAVCHGEEGAGDGPAAEFLYPRPRDFSLGMFKYKTSPGELPARDEDLFNTIKHGLNGTSMPGWETLLSDEEINSLIPVLKSVDISGTWLPEDDEDEEYDEEEEDDEEYDEEDEEEDTPIDPKNFIHVTEIEPTNGQIAYTEESIALGNIAYQKTCEQCHGHTGRGNITSGKRLADDWGYRIWPRNLTQPWTWRATNVENRDETIRNIYSRLSIGLFGTPMPAHRSTTDDPDPVSLEDRWHIANYVYSLRTNNNAPGERSVIKALKVEGSLPNSVNDVAWDKAQKTTMRLVPNIIKEPRLFTPLAEVVTARVLYNNKEIAFLLEIDDRTDSRPGEPVSEGIQDEFLEMHSDAFAIQFPKEGAFQTSPVVVKPLYRHGDARHPTTIWYWNAGSIEPKAMILEGKGPDKRPEFRQSDKSLIATGQWKDGRWQILMKRPRKGGKSGDLSFSEGQFFPVSFANWDGSNGEIGSKHTLTGWYWLLLPPPSDPMKLYGVPLGVGFLSFLVGLILVRRYSLDS
;
A
#
# COMPACT_ATOMS: atom_id res chain seq x y z
N MET A 1 6.49 7.75 63.04
CA MET A 1 5.97 7.81 61.64
C MET A 1 4.80 8.78 61.63
N LYS A 2 4.87 9.90 60.90
CA LYS A 2 3.73 10.84 60.78
C LYS A 2 2.61 10.11 60.02
N LYS A 3 1.39 10.05 60.59
CA LYS A 3 0.22 9.51 59.88
C LYS A 3 -0.02 10.34 58.62
N ILE A 4 -0.17 9.68 57.47
CA ILE A 4 -0.58 10.30 56.20
C ILE A 4 -2.00 10.82 56.39
N THR A 5 -2.27 12.09 56.08
CA THR A 5 -3.60 12.68 56.28
C THR A 5 -4.61 12.10 55.30
N ALA A 6 -5.90 12.14 55.66
CA ALA A 6 -7.00 11.61 54.85
C ALA A 6 -6.97 12.07 53.37
N PHE A 7 -6.61 13.32 53.10
CA PHE A 7 -6.45 13.84 51.72
C PHE A 7 -5.35 13.13 50.93
N TRP A 8 -4.16 12.98 51.52
CA TRP A 8 -3.04 12.31 50.85
C TRP A 8 -3.26 10.80 50.72
N GLN A 9 -3.99 10.18 51.65
CA GLN A 9 -4.43 8.79 51.52
C GLN A 9 -5.35 8.62 50.29
N ALA A 10 -6.34 9.50 50.13
CA ALA A 10 -7.24 9.49 48.97
C ALA A 10 -6.48 9.66 47.65
N THR A 11 -5.57 10.64 47.58
CA THR A 11 -4.75 10.89 46.39
C THR A 11 -3.85 9.69 46.07
N LEU A 12 -3.21 9.09 47.07
CA LEU A 12 -2.34 7.93 46.87
C LEU A 12 -3.11 6.72 46.35
N VAL A 13 -4.32 6.46 46.86
CA VAL A 13 -5.19 5.38 46.35
C VAL A 13 -5.55 5.60 44.88
N ILE A 14 -5.91 6.82 44.49
CA ILE A 14 -6.25 7.15 43.09
C ILE A 14 -5.02 6.99 42.17
N VAL A 15 -3.84 7.49 42.60
CA VAL A 15 -2.61 7.39 41.82
C VAL A 15 -2.16 5.93 41.68
N CYS A 16 -2.20 5.15 42.76
CA CYS A 16 -1.89 3.72 42.71
C CYS A 16 -2.85 2.95 41.82
N ALA A 17 -4.16 3.23 41.89
CA ALA A 17 -5.14 2.61 41.01
C ALA A 17 -4.88 2.93 39.54
N TYR A 18 -4.56 4.18 39.21
CA TYR A 18 -4.17 4.57 37.86
C TYR A 18 -2.94 3.80 37.38
N LEU A 19 -1.86 3.77 38.18
CA LEU A 19 -0.63 3.06 37.82
C LEU A 19 -0.87 1.55 37.63
N ILE A 20 -1.74 0.95 38.44
CA ILE A 20 -2.14 -0.46 38.29
C ILE A 20 -2.90 -0.67 36.98
N PHE A 21 -3.92 0.14 36.68
CA PHE A 21 -4.69 -0.03 35.45
C PHE A 21 -3.86 0.22 34.18
N ASP A 22 -2.90 1.13 34.25
CA ASP A 22 -2.02 1.48 33.13
C ASP A 22 -0.91 0.44 32.89
N ASN A 23 -0.42 -0.24 33.94
CA ASN A 23 0.78 -1.10 33.83
C ASN A 23 0.56 -2.59 34.15
N ALA A 24 -0.48 -2.96 34.90
CA ALA A 24 -0.62 -4.33 35.41
C ALA A 24 -1.37 -5.28 34.46
N PHE A 25 -2.01 -4.76 33.40
CA PHE A 25 -2.82 -5.56 32.46
C PHE A 25 -2.30 -5.41 31.02
N PRO A 26 -1.40 -6.30 30.57
CA PRO A 26 -1.03 -6.42 29.15
C PRO A 26 -2.00 -7.36 28.39
N PRO A 27 -2.50 -6.99 27.20
CA PRO A 27 -2.30 -5.72 26.50
C PRO A 27 -2.98 -4.56 27.23
N VAL A 28 -2.36 -3.37 27.14
CA VAL A 28 -2.77 -2.16 27.87
C VAL A 28 -4.25 -1.88 27.67
N MET A 29 -4.96 -1.68 28.78
CA MET A 29 -6.41 -1.51 28.79
C MET A 29 -6.87 -0.37 27.85
N PRO A 30 -7.97 -0.54 27.08
CA PRO A 30 -8.53 0.55 26.28
C PRO A 30 -8.84 1.78 27.13
N LYS A 31 -8.51 2.99 26.64
CA LYS A 31 -8.66 4.25 27.39
C LYS A 31 -10.08 4.49 27.92
N SER A 32 -11.11 4.07 27.20
CA SER A 32 -12.52 4.19 27.64
C SER A 32 -12.79 3.38 28.91
N LEU A 33 -12.33 2.12 28.94
CA LEU A 33 -12.51 1.22 30.08
C LEU A 33 -11.69 1.70 31.29
N MET A 34 -10.47 2.22 31.05
CA MET A 34 -9.66 2.85 32.09
C MET A 34 -10.37 4.06 32.70
N ILE A 35 -10.99 4.93 31.88
CA ILE A 35 -11.77 6.08 32.37
C ILE A 35 -12.94 5.61 33.24
N GLU A 36 -13.69 4.59 32.82
CA GLU A 36 -14.81 4.05 33.60
C GLU A 36 -14.37 3.53 34.97
N PHE A 37 -13.30 2.72 35.03
CA PHE A 37 -12.78 2.22 36.29
C PHE A 37 -12.21 3.33 37.19
N MET A 38 -11.58 4.34 36.62
CA MET A 38 -11.10 5.50 37.37
C MET A 38 -12.25 6.32 37.96
N ILE A 39 -13.36 6.51 37.22
CA ILE A 39 -14.55 7.18 37.74
C ILE A 39 -15.13 6.41 38.94
N ILE A 40 -15.29 5.09 38.80
CA ILE A 40 -15.79 4.24 39.89
C ILE A 40 -14.88 4.31 41.11
N THR A 41 -13.56 4.27 40.89
CA THR A 41 -12.54 4.38 41.95
C THR A 41 -12.64 5.72 42.67
N ILE A 42 -12.72 6.83 41.94
CA ILE A 42 -12.85 8.18 42.52
C ILE A 42 -14.13 8.30 43.34
N ILE A 43 -15.26 7.82 42.82
CA ILE A 43 -16.55 7.82 43.54
C ILE A 43 -16.43 7.00 44.83
N GLY A 44 -15.85 5.80 44.76
CA GLY A 44 -15.66 4.93 45.92
C GLY A 44 -14.78 5.58 47.00
N VAL A 45 -13.68 6.23 46.60
CA VAL A 45 -12.80 6.97 47.51
C VAL A 45 -13.56 8.13 48.16
N LEU A 46 -14.28 8.94 47.37
CA LEU A 46 -15.05 10.06 47.91
C LEU A 46 -16.14 9.59 48.88
N LEU A 47 -16.88 8.53 48.54
CA LEU A 47 -17.90 7.95 49.42
C LEU A 47 -17.29 7.50 50.75
N TYR A 48 -16.17 6.77 50.71
CA TYR A 48 -15.48 6.30 51.91
C TYR A 48 -15.08 7.42 52.87
N PHE A 49 -14.50 8.52 52.35
CA PHE A 49 -14.09 9.66 53.17
C PHE A 49 -15.26 10.58 53.56
N SER A 50 -16.36 10.57 52.81
CA SER A 50 -17.56 11.36 53.12
C SER A 50 -18.50 10.71 54.13
N PHE A 51 -18.38 9.39 54.35
CA PHE A 51 -19.26 8.62 55.23
C PHE A 51 -19.10 8.94 56.73
N ASP A 52 -17.96 9.51 57.13
CA ASP A 52 -17.64 9.85 58.51
C ASP A 52 -17.20 11.31 58.61
N GLU A 53 -17.79 12.03 59.54
CA GLU A 53 -17.69 13.49 59.61
C GLU A 53 -16.28 13.95 59.98
N ASP A 54 -15.58 13.19 60.83
CA ASP A 54 -14.20 13.47 61.24
C ASP A 54 -13.23 13.26 60.08
N ARG A 55 -13.34 12.13 59.37
CA ARG A 55 -12.53 11.85 58.16
C ARG A 55 -12.81 12.86 57.06
N TRP A 56 -14.05 13.30 56.89
CA TRP A 56 -14.42 14.30 55.90
C TRP A 56 -13.84 15.67 56.23
N ASN A 57 -13.84 16.04 57.51
CA ASN A 57 -13.22 17.28 57.99
C ASN A 57 -11.70 17.25 57.84
N GLU A 58 -11.04 16.12 58.10
CA GLU A 58 -9.61 15.92 57.86
C GLU A 58 -9.26 15.98 56.37
N PHE A 59 -10.09 15.37 55.50
CA PHE A 59 -9.93 15.39 54.05
C PHE A 59 -10.02 16.81 53.48
N LYS A 60 -10.96 17.63 53.95
CA LYS A 60 -11.14 19.02 53.51
C LYS A 60 -10.08 19.98 54.05
N LYS A 61 -9.34 19.61 55.10
CA LYS A 61 -8.41 20.50 55.81
C LYS A 61 -7.35 21.13 54.89
N PRO A 62 -6.66 20.39 53.99
CA PRO A 62 -5.67 20.99 53.09
C PRO A 62 -6.31 21.93 52.05
N ILE A 63 -7.52 21.61 51.58
CA ILE A 63 -8.26 22.43 50.62
C ILE A 63 -8.66 23.76 51.25
N LYS A 64 -9.23 23.72 52.47
CA LYS A 64 -9.57 24.92 53.25
C LYS A 64 -8.32 25.75 53.57
N ALA A 65 -7.20 25.10 53.87
CA ALA A 65 -5.93 25.75 54.17
C ALA A 65 -5.39 26.54 52.96
N VAL A 66 -5.46 25.98 51.75
CA VAL A 66 -5.10 26.72 50.51
C VAL A 66 -6.04 27.90 50.27
N LEU A 67 -7.33 27.78 50.61
CA LEU A 67 -8.31 28.85 50.45
C LEU A 67 -8.25 29.95 51.52
N ARG A 68 -7.72 29.67 52.72
CA ARG A 68 -7.72 30.58 53.89
C ARG A 68 -6.33 31.12 54.24
N ASP A 69 -5.33 30.26 54.39
CA ASP A 69 -4.04 30.64 54.98
C ASP A 69 -3.22 31.58 54.06
N GLU A 70 -2.66 32.66 54.61
CA GLU A 70 -1.90 33.68 53.86
C GLU A 70 -0.56 33.15 53.31
N ASP A 71 0.09 32.24 54.03
CA ASP A 71 1.36 31.60 53.64
C ASP A 71 1.23 30.74 52.36
N LYS A 72 0.01 30.37 51.97
CA LYS A 72 -0.29 29.58 50.77
C LYS A 72 -0.81 30.42 49.60
N GLY A 73 -0.67 31.75 49.66
CA GLY A 73 -1.13 32.66 48.61
C GLY A 73 -0.62 32.32 47.21
N LEU A 74 0.65 31.92 47.07
CA LEU A 74 1.23 31.50 45.78
C LEU A 74 0.55 30.24 45.21
N ILE A 75 0.32 29.24 46.06
CA ILE A 75 -0.35 27.98 45.67
C ILE A 75 -1.81 28.26 45.29
N ARG A 76 -2.48 29.14 46.05
CA ARG A 76 -3.85 29.60 45.77
C ARG A 76 -3.96 30.28 44.40
N TRP A 77 -3.06 31.21 44.10
CA TRP A 77 -2.99 31.86 42.78
C TRP A 77 -2.66 30.87 41.66
N GLY A 78 -1.78 29.89 41.92
CA GLY A 78 -1.50 28.79 41.01
C GLY A 78 -2.78 28.04 40.60
N PHE A 79 -3.60 27.62 41.57
CA PHE A 79 -4.88 26.96 41.27
C PHE A 79 -5.91 27.88 40.64
N LEU A 80 -6.01 29.15 41.09
CA LEU A 80 -6.92 30.14 40.52
C LEU A 80 -6.63 30.43 39.05
N LEU A 81 -5.39 30.28 38.58
CA LEU A 81 -5.05 30.45 37.16
C LEU A 81 -5.14 29.12 36.40
N PHE A 82 -4.64 28.02 36.99
CA PHE A 82 -4.59 26.72 36.34
C PHE A 82 -5.97 26.14 36.06
N ILE A 83 -6.89 26.16 37.03
CA ILE A 83 -8.21 25.55 36.89
C ILE A 83 -9.02 26.23 35.76
N PRO A 84 -9.15 27.56 35.71
CA PRO A 84 -9.73 28.27 34.57
C PRO A 84 -9.08 27.96 33.23
N MET A 85 -7.74 27.91 33.18
CA MET A 85 -7.01 27.57 31.96
C MET A 85 -7.32 26.14 31.50
N LEU A 86 -7.43 25.19 32.44
CA LEU A 86 -7.81 23.81 32.15
C LEU A 86 -9.26 23.72 31.63
N PHE A 87 -10.21 24.40 32.26
CA PHE A 87 -11.60 24.45 31.77
C PHE A 87 -11.71 25.11 30.39
N ALA A 88 -10.99 26.21 30.16
CA ALA A 88 -10.89 26.82 28.84
C ALA A 88 -10.29 25.83 27.83
N TYR A 89 -9.19 25.15 28.15
CA TYR A 89 -8.55 24.17 27.27
C TYR A 89 -9.46 22.97 26.96
N ILE A 90 -10.16 22.42 27.96
CA ILE A 90 -11.13 21.33 27.77
C ILE A 90 -12.26 21.79 26.86
N THR A 91 -12.83 22.98 27.12
CA THR A 91 -13.91 23.54 26.30
C THR A 91 -13.45 23.80 24.87
N TYR A 92 -12.23 24.31 24.69
CA TYR A 92 -11.61 24.50 23.38
C TYR A 92 -11.48 23.17 22.63
N ASN A 93 -10.98 22.12 23.29
CA ASN A 93 -10.85 20.80 22.66
C ASN A 93 -12.20 20.16 22.29
N GLN A 94 -13.27 20.46 23.04
CA GLN A 94 -14.62 19.99 22.71
C GLN A 94 -15.26 20.77 21.56
N LEU A 95 -14.95 22.07 21.41
CA LEU A 95 -15.50 22.93 20.37
C LEU A 95 -14.65 22.95 19.09
N LYS A 96 -13.39 22.52 19.17
CA LYS A 96 -12.48 22.42 18.03
C LYS A 96 -13.07 21.45 16.99
N PRO A 97 -13.20 21.86 15.72
CA PRO A 97 -13.68 20.98 14.67
C PRO A 97 -12.82 19.72 14.54
N SER A 98 -13.47 18.55 14.46
CA SER A 98 -12.79 17.32 14.08
C SER A 98 -12.57 17.28 12.57
N PHE A 99 -11.37 16.92 12.16
CA PHE A 99 -11.02 16.64 10.76
C PHE A 99 -10.72 15.16 10.54
N GLU A 100 -10.93 14.34 11.58
CA GLU A 100 -10.83 12.89 11.54
C GLU A 100 -12.03 12.32 10.80
N SER A 101 -11.81 11.33 9.92
CA SER A 101 -12.90 10.65 9.24
C SER A 101 -13.86 9.97 10.22
N PRO A 102 -15.13 9.74 9.84
CA PRO A 102 -16.06 8.95 10.63
C PRO A 102 -15.48 7.57 11.00
N VAL A 103 -15.76 7.08 12.21
CA VAL A 103 -15.30 5.76 12.66
C VAL A 103 -16.09 4.67 11.93
N GLU A 104 -15.38 3.82 11.20
CA GLU A 104 -15.94 2.65 10.52
C GLU A 104 -15.83 1.42 11.44
N LEU A 105 -16.81 1.25 12.33
CA LEU A 105 -16.91 0.06 13.18
C LEU A 105 -17.15 -1.17 12.30
N ARG A 106 -16.21 -2.13 12.32
CA ARG A 106 -16.26 -3.35 11.52
C ARG A 106 -15.89 -4.58 12.35
N GLN A 107 -16.58 -5.69 12.12
CA GLN A 107 -16.21 -6.98 12.70
C GLN A 107 -15.29 -7.74 11.73
N VAL A 108 -14.10 -8.13 12.19
CA VAL A 108 -13.05 -8.76 11.35
C VAL A 108 -13.48 -10.12 10.78
N HIS A 109 -14.31 -10.86 11.52
CA HIS A 109 -14.91 -12.11 11.07
C HIS A 109 -16.42 -12.07 11.33
N PRO A 110 -17.23 -11.64 10.35
CA PRO A 110 -18.68 -11.71 10.47
C PRO A 110 -19.11 -13.19 10.58
N ALA A 111 -20.17 -13.45 11.35
CA ALA A 111 -20.70 -14.80 11.47
C ALA A 111 -21.17 -15.30 10.08
N PRO A 112 -20.77 -16.50 9.64
CA PRO A 112 -21.24 -17.06 8.38
C PRO A 112 -22.76 -17.31 8.46
N PRO A 113 -23.49 -17.19 7.33
CA PRO A 113 -24.88 -17.62 7.29
C PRO A 113 -24.98 -19.14 7.52
N SER A 114 -26.14 -19.62 7.96
CA SER A 114 -26.34 -21.08 8.12
C SER A 114 -26.37 -21.82 6.78
N THR A 115 -26.84 -21.15 5.72
CA THR A 115 -26.94 -21.70 4.37
C THR A 115 -26.32 -20.75 3.35
N LEU A 116 -25.71 -21.32 2.32
CA LEU A 116 -25.11 -20.62 1.20
C LEU A 116 -25.65 -21.17 -0.11
N ARG A 117 -26.17 -20.30 -0.98
CA ARG A 117 -26.61 -20.69 -2.32
C ARG A 117 -25.62 -20.18 -3.37
N VAL A 118 -24.87 -21.10 -3.97
CA VAL A 118 -23.87 -20.86 -5.03
C VAL A 118 -23.83 -22.07 -5.96
N TYR A 119 -23.35 -21.92 -7.20
CA TYR A 119 -23.28 -23.00 -8.19
C TYR A 119 -24.60 -23.76 -8.39
N ASP A 120 -25.73 -23.04 -8.33
CA ASP A 120 -27.09 -23.60 -8.38
C ASP A 120 -27.43 -24.64 -7.30
N LYS A 121 -26.62 -24.74 -6.25
CA LYS A 121 -26.79 -25.65 -5.10
C LYS A 121 -26.96 -24.85 -3.80
N SER A 122 -27.48 -25.52 -2.78
CA SER A 122 -27.57 -24.97 -1.42
C SER A 122 -26.67 -25.78 -0.50
N TYR A 123 -25.72 -25.11 0.14
CA TYR A 123 -24.78 -25.68 1.09
C TYR A 123 -25.19 -25.34 2.52
N ASN A 124 -25.05 -26.29 3.43
CA ASN A 124 -25.12 -26.03 4.87
C ASN A 124 -23.71 -25.79 5.40
N LEU A 125 -23.37 -24.54 5.72
CA LEU A 125 -22.01 -24.16 6.12
C LEU A 125 -21.60 -24.73 7.49
N THR A 126 -22.55 -25.21 8.29
CA THR A 126 -22.24 -25.86 9.58
C THR A 126 -21.74 -27.29 9.44
N THR A 127 -22.06 -27.96 8.33
CA THR A 127 -21.72 -29.37 8.07
C THR A 127 -20.91 -29.55 6.79
N LEU A 128 -20.56 -28.46 6.10
CA LEU A 128 -19.80 -28.53 4.86
C LEU A 128 -18.35 -28.88 5.17
N GLU A 129 -17.84 -29.92 4.53
CA GLU A 129 -16.46 -30.38 4.64
C GLU A 129 -15.75 -30.30 3.29
N ASN A 130 -14.42 -30.15 3.33
CA ASN A 130 -13.61 -30.13 2.12
C ASN A 130 -13.59 -31.55 1.49
N PRO A 131 -14.10 -31.73 0.26
CA PRO A 131 -14.17 -33.05 -0.38
C PRO A 131 -12.80 -33.66 -0.67
N ILE A 132 -11.75 -32.84 -0.79
CA ILE A 132 -10.38 -33.27 -1.05
C ILE A 132 -9.80 -33.91 0.21
N ARG A 133 -9.91 -33.23 1.36
CA ARG A 133 -9.45 -33.78 2.65
C ARG A 133 -10.27 -34.97 3.11
N ALA A 134 -11.56 -35.01 2.79
CA ALA A 134 -12.44 -36.14 3.15
C ALA A 134 -12.02 -37.47 2.50
N LYS A 135 -11.34 -37.44 1.34
CA LYS A 135 -10.81 -38.65 0.67
C LYS A 135 -9.61 -39.26 1.40
N ALA A 136 -8.91 -38.49 2.25
CA ALA A 136 -7.74 -38.92 3.01
C ALA A 136 -6.64 -39.62 2.17
N ASP A 137 -6.46 -39.17 0.92
CA ASP A 137 -5.46 -39.68 -0.02
C ASP A 137 -4.37 -38.63 -0.25
N ALA A 138 -3.10 -39.03 -0.09
CA ALA A 138 -1.97 -38.12 -0.18
C ALA A 138 -1.69 -37.62 -1.61
N ASN A 139 -1.90 -38.46 -2.63
CA ASN A 139 -1.65 -38.07 -4.02
C ASN A 139 -2.71 -37.08 -4.49
N ILE A 140 -3.99 -37.36 -4.20
CA ILE A 140 -5.10 -36.45 -4.51
C ILE A 140 -4.90 -35.11 -3.81
N TYR A 141 -4.39 -35.12 -2.56
CA TYR A 141 -4.08 -33.91 -1.83
C TYR A 141 -2.96 -33.10 -2.50
N GLN A 142 -1.85 -33.73 -2.88
CA GLN A 142 -0.73 -33.04 -3.52
C GLN A 142 -1.10 -32.49 -4.91
N GLU A 143 -1.85 -33.25 -5.70
CA GLU A 143 -2.41 -32.78 -6.98
C GLU A 143 -3.31 -31.55 -6.79
N ALA A 144 -4.16 -31.57 -5.75
CA ALA A 144 -5.01 -30.44 -5.42
C ALA A 144 -4.22 -29.21 -4.93
N VAL A 145 -3.15 -29.40 -4.17
CA VAL A 145 -2.26 -28.31 -3.75
C VAL A 145 -1.57 -27.68 -4.96
N LYS A 146 -1.07 -28.48 -5.91
CA LYS A 146 -0.46 -27.98 -7.16
C LYS A 146 -1.49 -27.22 -8.02
N ALA A 147 -2.67 -27.79 -8.24
CA ALA A 147 -3.73 -27.10 -8.98
C ALA A 147 -4.16 -25.81 -8.28
N GLY A 148 -4.30 -25.85 -6.96
CA GLY A 148 -4.66 -24.71 -6.12
C GLY A 148 -3.62 -23.58 -6.14
N SER A 149 -2.33 -23.93 -6.21
CA SER A 149 -1.24 -22.94 -6.30
C SER A 149 -1.33 -22.18 -7.61
N GLU A 150 -1.45 -22.86 -8.76
CA GLU A 150 -1.57 -22.19 -10.05
C GLU A 150 -2.75 -21.21 -10.09
N ILE A 151 -3.91 -21.63 -9.56
CA ILE A 151 -5.09 -20.76 -9.47
C ILE A 151 -4.81 -19.55 -8.57
N TYR A 152 -4.19 -19.76 -7.41
CA TYR A 152 -3.84 -18.67 -6.48
C TYR A 152 -2.90 -17.65 -7.12
N PHE A 153 -1.84 -18.10 -7.79
CA PHE A 153 -0.85 -17.20 -8.39
C PHE A 153 -1.37 -16.50 -9.65
N LYS A 154 -2.33 -17.08 -10.37
CA LYS A 154 -3.02 -16.39 -11.48
C LYS A 154 -4.03 -15.34 -11.03
N ASN A 155 -4.57 -15.44 -9.81
CA ASN A 155 -5.78 -14.71 -9.40
C ASN A 155 -5.68 -13.91 -8.09
N CYS A 156 -4.99 -14.43 -7.09
CA CYS A 156 -5.08 -14.01 -5.69
C CYS A 156 -3.83 -13.28 -5.19
N ILE A 157 -2.64 -13.62 -5.72
CA ILE A 157 -1.34 -13.06 -5.30
C ILE A 157 -1.31 -11.53 -5.30
N TYR A 158 -1.98 -10.87 -6.25
CA TYR A 158 -1.93 -9.41 -6.41
C TYR A 158 -2.44 -8.65 -5.17
N CYS A 159 -3.32 -9.28 -4.40
CA CYS A 159 -3.83 -8.75 -3.15
C CYS A 159 -3.21 -9.49 -1.95
N HIS A 160 -3.15 -10.81 -1.98
CA HIS A 160 -2.77 -11.60 -0.80
C HIS A 160 -1.27 -11.82 -0.63
N GLY A 161 -0.47 -11.51 -1.65
CA GLY A 161 0.99 -11.65 -1.63
C GLY A 161 1.46 -13.08 -1.85
N ASP A 162 2.71 -13.24 -2.27
CA ASP A 162 3.35 -14.56 -2.44
C ASP A 162 3.55 -15.26 -1.08
N LEU A 163 3.85 -14.48 -0.05
CA LEU A 163 3.95 -14.97 1.32
C LEU A 163 2.59 -15.27 1.97
N LEU A 164 1.46 -15.02 1.29
CA LEU A 164 0.10 -15.09 1.86
C LEU A 164 -0.09 -14.20 3.10
N ASP A 165 0.67 -13.11 3.20
CA ASP A 165 0.71 -12.20 4.34
C ASP A 165 -0.21 -10.98 4.18
N GLY A 166 -0.95 -10.89 3.07
CA GLY A 166 -1.82 -9.77 2.76
C GLY A 166 -1.09 -8.56 2.19
N ASN A 167 0.20 -8.67 1.85
CA ASN A 167 1.02 -7.59 1.29
C ASN A 167 1.29 -7.77 -0.22
N GLY A 168 0.28 -8.22 -0.98
CA GLY A 168 0.40 -8.26 -2.44
C GLY A 168 0.65 -6.88 -3.07
N PRO A 169 1.14 -6.83 -4.32
CA PRO A 169 1.48 -5.58 -5.02
C PRO A 169 0.43 -4.46 -4.95
N PHE A 170 -0.86 -4.81 -4.91
CA PHE A 170 -1.97 -3.85 -4.86
C PHE A 170 -2.66 -3.76 -3.49
N ALA A 171 -2.20 -4.50 -2.49
CA ALA A 171 -2.83 -4.60 -1.16
C ALA A 171 -3.02 -3.23 -0.48
N SER A 172 -1.98 -2.40 -0.53
CA SER A 172 -1.94 -1.08 0.11
C SER A 172 -2.94 -0.06 -0.47
N GLY A 173 -3.54 -0.34 -1.63
CA GLY A 173 -4.60 0.49 -2.21
C GLY A 173 -6.00 0.19 -1.67
N PHE A 174 -6.16 -0.84 -0.83
CA PHE A 174 -7.44 -1.25 -0.28
C PHE A 174 -7.54 -1.00 1.23
N ASN A 175 -8.75 -0.65 1.70
CA ASN A 175 -9.09 -0.58 3.11
C ASN A 175 -10.46 -1.24 3.34
N PRO A 176 -10.56 -2.37 4.08
CA PRO A 176 -9.47 -3.07 4.76
C PRO A 176 -8.41 -3.61 3.79
N MET A 177 -7.16 -3.72 4.28
CA MET A 177 -6.13 -4.50 3.58
C MET A 177 -6.57 -5.97 3.47
N PRO A 178 -6.08 -6.70 2.45
CA PRO A 178 -6.26 -8.14 2.34
C PRO A 178 -5.84 -8.88 3.62
N VAL A 179 -6.48 -10.02 3.90
CA VAL A 179 -6.19 -10.79 5.11
C VAL A 179 -4.79 -11.39 5.05
N ASN A 180 -4.08 -11.34 6.17
CA ASN A 180 -2.83 -12.04 6.41
C ASN A 180 -3.13 -13.48 6.86
N PHE A 181 -2.84 -14.47 6.01
CA PHE A 181 -3.06 -15.89 6.33
C PHE A 181 -1.93 -16.52 7.15
N GLN A 182 -0.78 -15.85 7.30
CA GLN A 182 0.32 -16.30 8.16
C GLN A 182 0.01 -16.07 9.66
N ASP A 183 -0.91 -15.15 9.97
CA ASP A 183 -1.34 -14.89 11.35
C ASP A 183 -2.12 -16.09 11.93
N VAL A 184 -1.69 -16.57 13.10
CA VAL A 184 -2.33 -17.69 13.84
C VAL A 184 -3.78 -17.39 14.25
N GLY A 185 -4.17 -16.11 14.27
CA GLY A 185 -5.54 -15.64 14.52
C GLY A 185 -6.46 -15.70 13.30
N THR A 186 -5.94 -15.97 12.10
CA THR A 186 -6.74 -15.98 10.86
C THR A 186 -7.08 -17.41 10.43
N ILE A 187 -6.40 -17.97 9.43
CA ILE A 187 -6.80 -19.22 8.76
C ILE A 187 -6.81 -20.43 9.71
N ALA A 188 -5.91 -20.45 10.71
CA ALA A 188 -5.83 -21.52 11.70
C ALA A 188 -7.04 -21.58 12.66
N GLN A 189 -7.78 -20.47 12.84
CA GLN A 189 -8.97 -20.43 13.69
C GLN A 189 -10.27 -20.75 12.93
N LEU A 190 -10.20 -20.79 11.60
CA LEU A 190 -11.35 -20.91 10.72
C LEU A 190 -11.57 -22.36 10.26
N GLN A 191 -12.83 -22.67 9.94
CA GLN A 191 -13.19 -23.90 9.24
C GLN A 191 -13.11 -23.68 7.73
N GLU A 192 -12.85 -24.72 6.96
CA GLU A 192 -12.76 -24.62 5.49
C GLU A 192 -14.08 -24.16 4.86
N ALA A 193 -15.23 -24.51 5.44
CA ALA A 193 -16.54 -24.00 5.00
C ALA A 193 -16.64 -22.47 5.08
N PHE A 194 -15.99 -21.84 6.05
CA PHE A 194 -15.94 -20.38 6.14
C PHE A 194 -15.14 -19.80 4.98
N LEU A 195 -13.99 -20.38 4.65
CA LEU A 195 -13.18 -19.95 3.50
C LEU A 195 -13.95 -20.16 2.18
N PHE A 196 -14.62 -21.31 2.02
CA PHE A 196 -15.47 -21.59 0.87
C PHE A 196 -16.52 -20.49 0.68
N TRP A 197 -17.21 -20.11 1.74
CA TRP A 197 -18.15 -18.98 1.70
C TRP A 197 -17.47 -17.66 1.31
N ARG A 198 -16.37 -17.29 1.98
CA ARG A 198 -15.70 -16.00 1.73
C ARG A 198 -15.13 -15.91 0.32
N ILE A 199 -14.53 -16.99 -0.19
CA ILE A 199 -13.99 -17.04 -1.55
C ILE A 199 -15.11 -16.99 -2.58
N THR A 200 -16.13 -17.84 -2.45
CA THR A 200 -17.23 -17.87 -3.44
C THR A 200 -17.96 -16.52 -3.52
N THR A 201 -18.35 -15.92 -2.38
CA THR A 201 -19.21 -14.72 -2.37
C THR A 201 -18.45 -13.39 -2.37
N GLY A 202 -17.17 -13.38 -2.01
CA GLY A 202 -16.37 -12.16 -1.94
C GLY A 202 -16.86 -11.12 -0.92
N GLY A 203 -16.61 -9.84 -1.23
CA GLY A 203 -17.03 -8.68 -0.42
C GLY A 203 -18.55 -8.39 -0.39
N PRO A 204 -19.30 -8.51 -1.50
CA PRO A 204 -20.74 -8.24 -1.52
C PRO A 204 -21.57 -9.17 -0.62
N GLY A 205 -22.71 -8.69 -0.11
CA GLY A 205 -23.72 -9.54 0.55
C GLY A 205 -23.42 -9.93 2.01
N LEU A 206 -22.46 -9.27 2.66
CA LEU A 206 -22.14 -9.52 4.07
C LEU A 206 -23.30 -9.16 5.02
N PRO A 207 -23.41 -9.85 6.18
CA PRO A 207 -24.36 -9.51 7.23
C PRO A 207 -24.24 -8.05 7.68
N LYS A 208 -25.32 -7.48 8.23
CA LYS A 208 -25.36 -6.06 8.64
C LYS A 208 -24.27 -5.73 9.66
N GLU A 209 -23.92 -6.68 10.52
CA GLU A 209 -22.88 -6.57 11.55
C GLU A 209 -21.48 -6.43 10.94
N GLY A 210 -21.30 -6.88 9.70
CA GLY A 210 -20.09 -6.66 8.93
C GLY A 210 -20.06 -5.28 8.27
N THR A 211 -21.18 -4.58 8.09
CA THR A 211 -21.19 -3.31 7.36
C THR A 211 -20.48 -2.17 8.11
N PRO A 212 -19.70 -1.31 7.44
CA PRO A 212 -19.38 -1.31 6.02
C PRO A 212 -18.11 -2.13 5.70
N TRP A 213 -18.23 -3.45 5.54
CA TRP A 213 -17.13 -4.30 5.05
C TRP A 213 -16.99 -4.15 3.54
N ASN A 214 -16.35 -3.05 3.12
CA ASN A 214 -16.11 -2.73 1.72
C ASN A 214 -14.89 -3.49 1.18
N SER A 215 -14.85 -4.80 1.41
CA SER A 215 -13.77 -5.64 0.90
C SER A 215 -13.75 -5.62 -0.62
N ALA A 216 -12.54 -5.49 -1.17
CA ALA A 216 -12.28 -5.60 -2.59
C ALA A 216 -12.30 -7.06 -3.11
N MET A 217 -12.53 -8.04 -2.23
CA MET A 217 -12.51 -9.45 -2.60
C MET A 217 -13.57 -9.76 -3.68
N PRO A 218 -13.15 -10.30 -4.85
CA PRO A 218 -14.05 -10.66 -5.94
C PRO A 218 -15.07 -11.74 -5.54
N VAL A 219 -16.17 -11.81 -6.30
CA VAL A 219 -17.13 -12.92 -6.21
C VAL A 219 -16.61 -14.07 -7.07
N TRP A 220 -15.79 -14.94 -6.50
CA TRP A 220 -15.03 -15.92 -7.29
C TRP A 220 -15.90 -17.00 -7.94
N HIS A 221 -17.11 -17.28 -7.45
CA HIS A 221 -17.97 -18.29 -8.07
C HIS A 221 -18.45 -17.93 -9.49
N GLU A 222 -18.20 -16.70 -9.95
CA GLU A 222 -18.46 -16.25 -11.33
C GLU A 222 -17.29 -16.56 -12.27
N MET A 223 -16.11 -16.88 -11.73
CA MET A 223 -14.86 -17.04 -12.47
C MET A 223 -14.18 -18.39 -12.21
N LEU A 224 -14.42 -18.98 -11.04
CA LEU A 224 -13.92 -20.28 -10.61
C LEU A 224 -15.09 -21.23 -10.41
N ASN A 225 -14.86 -22.50 -10.70
CA ASN A 225 -15.78 -23.58 -10.38
C ASN A 225 -15.62 -24.07 -8.92
N GLU A 226 -16.49 -24.98 -8.50
CA GLU A 226 -16.52 -25.51 -7.13
C GLU A 226 -15.21 -26.21 -6.73
N ASP A 227 -14.66 -27.04 -7.62
CA ASP A 227 -13.45 -27.83 -7.34
C ASP A 227 -12.22 -26.92 -7.23
N GLU A 228 -12.12 -25.92 -8.10
CA GLU A 228 -11.06 -24.89 -8.07
C GLU A 228 -11.03 -24.13 -6.74
N VAL A 229 -12.20 -23.78 -6.19
CA VAL A 229 -12.27 -23.13 -4.87
C VAL A 229 -11.73 -24.06 -3.77
N TRP A 230 -12.08 -25.35 -3.79
CA TRP A 230 -11.55 -26.31 -2.82
C TRP A 230 -10.05 -26.55 -2.97
N GLN A 231 -9.53 -26.58 -4.19
CA GLN A 231 -8.10 -26.69 -4.47
C GLN A 231 -7.35 -25.47 -3.90
N VAL A 232 -7.85 -24.25 -4.11
CA VAL A 232 -7.25 -23.03 -3.54
C VAL A 232 -7.27 -23.10 -2.00
N ILE A 233 -8.38 -23.47 -1.37
CA ILE A 233 -8.45 -23.60 0.10
C ILE A 233 -7.42 -24.62 0.60
N THR A 234 -7.29 -25.74 -0.10
CA THR A 234 -6.33 -26.79 0.23
C THR A 234 -4.90 -26.26 0.16
N PHE A 235 -4.57 -25.57 -0.93
CA PHE A 235 -3.29 -24.87 -1.11
C PHE A 235 -3.02 -23.84 -0.01
N LEU A 236 -3.99 -22.97 0.34
CA LEU A 236 -3.79 -21.93 1.35
C LEU A 236 -3.34 -22.52 2.70
N TYR A 237 -4.05 -23.55 3.18
CA TYR A 237 -3.69 -24.25 4.42
C TYR A 237 -2.32 -24.94 4.30
N ASP A 238 -2.09 -25.61 3.17
CA ASP A 238 -0.81 -26.26 2.92
C ASP A 238 0.31 -25.25 2.96
N TYR A 239 0.29 -24.22 2.12
CA TYR A 239 1.36 -23.24 1.95
C TYR A 239 1.75 -22.52 3.24
N VAL A 240 0.77 -22.12 4.07
CA VAL A 240 1.05 -21.49 5.38
C VAL A 240 1.45 -22.49 6.47
N GLY A 241 1.41 -23.80 6.17
CA GLY A 241 1.76 -24.86 7.11
C GLY A 241 0.79 -24.94 8.28
N GLN A 242 -0.49 -24.66 8.02
CA GLN A 242 -1.56 -24.70 9.02
C GLN A 242 -2.58 -25.76 8.65
N VAL A 243 -3.44 -26.07 9.61
CA VAL A 243 -4.53 -27.02 9.42
C VAL A 243 -5.85 -26.40 9.88
N PRO A 244 -6.98 -26.75 9.25
CA PRO A 244 -8.26 -26.15 9.57
C PRO A 244 -8.75 -26.53 10.96
N ARG A 245 -9.54 -25.64 11.56
CA ARG A 245 -10.23 -25.94 12.81
C ARG A 245 -11.30 -27.01 12.58
N MET A 246 -11.26 -28.06 13.39
CA MET A 246 -12.23 -29.15 13.36
C MET A 246 -12.80 -29.42 14.75
N TRP A 247 -14.07 -29.82 14.82
CA TRP A 247 -14.77 -30.06 16.09
C TRP A 247 -14.59 -31.50 16.59
N ASP A 248 -14.28 -32.45 15.71
CA ASP A 248 -14.00 -33.83 16.10
C ASP A 248 -12.60 -33.94 16.73
N GLN A 249 -12.54 -34.35 18.00
CA GLN A 249 -11.29 -34.46 18.76
C GLN A 249 -10.32 -35.52 18.22
N LYS A 250 -10.81 -36.61 17.62
CA LYS A 250 -9.96 -37.67 17.05
C LYS A 250 -9.33 -37.18 15.74
N ILE A 251 -10.12 -36.57 14.87
CA ILE A 251 -9.62 -36.03 13.59
C ILE A 251 -8.70 -34.84 13.87
N SER A 252 -9.03 -33.98 14.84
CA SER A 252 -8.17 -32.87 15.26
C SER A 252 -6.77 -33.34 15.69
N LYS A 253 -6.66 -34.42 16.48
CA LYS A 253 -5.34 -34.98 16.87
C LYS A 253 -4.53 -35.47 15.66
N VAL A 254 -5.17 -36.17 14.73
CA VAL A 254 -4.51 -36.67 13.52
C VAL A 254 -3.99 -35.50 12.67
N VAL A 255 -4.82 -34.48 12.48
CA VAL A 255 -4.51 -33.31 11.65
C VAL A 255 -3.47 -32.39 12.30
N THR A 256 -3.44 -32.27 13.63
CA THR A 256 -2.32 -31.59 14.32
C THR A 256 -1.00 -32.32 14.10
N GLY A 257 -0.97 -33.66 14.15
CA GLY A 257 0.24 -34.42 13.83
C GLY A 257 0.72 -34.27 12.38
N MET A 258 -0.20 -34.07 11.43
CA MET A 258 0.15 -33.75 10.04
C MET A 258 0.83 -32.39 9.92
N LYS A 259 0.36 -31.38 10.66
CA LYS A 259 0.98 -30.06 10.69
C LYS A 259 2.45 -30.14 11.09
N ASP A 260 2.75 -30.81 12.22
CA ASP A 260 4.11 -30.93 12.73
C ASP A 260 5.03 -31.65 11.72
N LYS A 261 4.50 -32.66 11.04
CA LYS A 261 5.22 -33.37 9.97
C LYS A 261 5.54 -32.45 8.79
N ILE A 262 4.57 -31.70 8.28
CA ILE A 262 4.76 -30.77 7.15
C ILE A 262 5.80 -29.70 7.53
N GLN A 263 5.69 -29.12 8.72
CA GLN A 263 6.64 -28.11 9.19
C GLN A 263 8.07 -28.68 9.33
N SER A 264 8.20 -29.90 9.88
CA SER A 264 9.49 -30.57 9.98
C SER A 264 10.09 -30.91 8.61
N GLN A 265 9.27 -31.30 7.63
CA GLN A 265 9.73 -31.57 6.27
C GLN A 265 10.22 -30.28 5.58
N ARG A 266 9.49 -29.17 5.76
CA ARG A 266 9.87 -27.87 5.20
C ARG A 266 11.17 -27.33 5.76
N ALA A 267 11.40 -27.48 7.06
CA ALA A 267 12.62 -27.06 7.71
C ALA A 267 13.88 -27.84 7.27
N GLN A 268 13.70 -28.93 6.51
CA GLN A 268 14.79 -29.78 5.99
C GLN A 268 14.90 -29.71 4.46
N MET A 269 14.12 -28.83 3.81
CA MET A 269 14.19 -28.68 2.36
C MET A 269 15.58 -28.18 1.94
N THR A 270 16.12 -28.82 0.91
CA THR A 270 17.31 -28.36 0.20
C THR A 270 17.00 -27.08 -0.59
N GLY A 271 18.02 -26.33 -0.98
CA GLY A 271 17.84 -25.14 -1.82
C GLY A 271 17.02 -25.40 -3.09
N LYS A 272 17.24 -26.55 -3.76
CA LYS A 272 16.47 -26.94 -4.96
C LYS A 272 14.99 -27.17 -4.64
N GLU A 273 14.69 -27.82 -3.52
CA GLU A 273 13.30 -28.03 -3.08
C GLU A 273 12.62 -26.72 -2.67
N ILE A 274 13.34 -25.82 -1.99
CA ILE A 274 12.83 -24.48 -1.66
C ILE A 274 12.53 -23.69 -2.94
N TYR A 275 13.45 -23.72 -3.91
CA TYR A 275 13.29 -23.05 -5.20
C TYR A 275 12.03 -23.54 -5.93
N GLN A 276 11.87 -24.86 -6.07
CA GLN A 276 10.71 -25.45 -6.72
C GLN A 276 9.41 -25.13 -5.97
N PHE A 277 9.45 -25.11 -4.64
CA PHE A 277 8.27 -24.86 -3.82
C PHE A 277 7.83 -23.38 -3.83
N ARG A 278 8.78 -22.43 -3.91
CA ARG A 278 8.51 -20.99 -3.67
C ARG A 278 8.82 -20.09 -4.85
N CYS A 279 9.85 -20.39 -5.64
CA CYS A 279 10.39 -19.48 -6.64
C CYS A 279 9.90 -19.82 -8.05
N ALA A 280 9.80 -21.12 -8.38
CA ALA A 280 9.51 -21.60 -9.74
C ALA A 280 8.15 -21.15 -10.29
N VAL A 281 7.17 -20.85 -9.44
CA VAL A 281 5.85 -20.35 -9.88
C VAL A 281 5.92 -19.02 -10.63
N CYS A 282 6.94 -18.20 -10.31
CA CYS A 282 7.24 -16.96 -11.01
C CYS A 282 8.45 -17.13 -11.94
N HIS A 283 9.53 -17.74 -11.45
CA HIS A 283 10.79 -17.81 -12.16
C HIS A 283 10.93 -18.99 -13.14
N GLY A 284 9.97 -19.91 -13.20
CA GLY A 284 10.07 -21.12 -14.01
C GLY A 284 10.82 -22.24 -13.29
N GLU A 285 10.64 -23.49 -13.74
CA GLU A 285 11.35 -24.64 -13.14
C GLU A 285 12.87 -24.56 -13.40
N GLU A 286 13.26 -23.99 -14.54
CA GLU A 286 14.64 -23.79 -15.00
C GLU A 286 15.15 -22.35 -14.78
N GLY A 287 14.38 -21.49 -14.11
CA GLY A 287 14.81 -20.12 -13.85
C GLY A 287 14.73 -19.14 -15.03
N ALA A 288 14.07 -19.52 -16.13
CA ALA A 288 13.92 -18.70 -17.33
C ALA A 288 12.92 -17.52 -17.21
N GLY A 289 12.32 -17.30 -16.03
CA GLY A 289 11.36 -16.22 -15.81
C GLY A 289 10.00 -16.45 -16.48
N ASP A 290 9.66 -17.71 -16.75
CA ASP A 290 8.50 -18.17 -17.55
C ASP A 290 7.49 -19.00 -16.72
N GLY A 291 7.57 -18.91 -15.39
CA GLY A 291 6.63 -19.58 -14.51
C GLY A 291 5.17 -19.18 -14.78
N PRO A 292 4.18 -19.97 -14.34
CA PRO A 292 2.76 -19.76 -14.63
C PRO A 292 2.20 -18.40 -14.18
N ALA A 293 2.89 -17.69 -13.27
CA ALA A 293 2.54 -16.32 -12.88
C ALA A 293 3.16 -15.24 -13.78
N ALA A 294 4.24 -15.53 -14.50
CA ALA A 294 5.14 -14.55 -15.13
C ALA A 294 4.43 -13.56 -16.06
N GLU A 295 3.47 -14.03 -16.87
CA GLU A 295 2.75 -13.19 -17.84
C GLU A 295 1.88 -12.11 -17.19
N PHE A 296 1.52 -12.28 -15.92
CA PHE A 296 0.62 -11.37 -15.21
C PHE A 296 1.36 -10.42 -14.25
N LEU A 297 2.69 -10.49 -14.20
CA LEU A 297 3.49 -9.64 -13.33
C LEU A 297 4.20 -8.57 -14.16
N TYR A 298 4.14 -7.34 -13.66
CA TYR A 298 4.97 -6.26 -14.18
C TYR A 298 5.80 -5.67 -13.04
N PRO A 299 7.14 -5.70 -13.16
CA PRO A 299 7.94 -6.24 -14.25
C PRO A 299 7.84 -7.77 -14.29
N ARG A 300 8.17 -8.39 -15.44
CA ARG A 300 8.32 -9.84 -15.50
C ARG A 300 9.40 -10.34 -14.52
N PRO A 301 9.27 -11.57 -14.01
CA PRO A 301 10.32 -12.22 -13.22
C PRO A 301 11.68 -12.22 -13.94
N ARG A 302 12.76 -12.25 -13.17
CA ARG A 302 14.12 -12.33 -13.72
C ARG A 302 14.33 -13.71 -14.33
N ASP A 303 14.81 -13.72 -15.56
CA ASP A 303 15.46 -14.86 -16.17
C ASP A 303 16.91 -14.96 -15.64
N PHE A 304 17.22 -16.08 -15.00
CA PHE A 304 18.52 -16.38 -14.41
C PHE A 304 19.47 -17.10 -15.38
N SER A 305 18.97 -17.59 -16.52
CA SER A 305 19.71 -18.45 -17.45
C SER A 305 20.93 -17.79 -18.11
N LEU A 306 20.96 -16.45 -18.14
CA LEU A 306 22.05 -15.67 -18.74
C LEU A 306 22.96 -15.01 -17.68
N GLY A 307 22.80 -15.36 -16.40
CA GLY A 307 23.55 -14.75 -15.31
C GLY A 307 23.42 -13.22 -15.14
N MET A 308 22.51 -12.58 -15.87
CA MET A 308 22.37 -11.13 -15.93
C MET A 308 21.46 -10.56 -14.82
N PHE A 309 22.07 -10.08 -13.74
CA PHE A 309 21.37 -9.48 -12.61
C PHE A 309 21.36 -7.94 -12.65
N LYS A 310 20.15 -7.36 -12.59
CA LYS A 310 19.94 -5.90 -12.61
C LYS A 310 20.50 -5.17 -11.37
N TYR A 311 20.46 -5.81 -10.21
CA TYR A 311 20.74 -5.18 -8.93
C TYR A 311 21.99 -5.77 -8.29
N LYS A 312 23.16 -5.50 -8.87
CA LYS A 312 24.47 -5.98 -8.38
C LYS A 312 25.37 -4.86 -7.88
N THR A 313 26.25 -5.12 -6.94
CA THR A 313 27.25 -4.15 -6.46
C THR A 313 28.64 -4.41 -7.04
N SER A 314 28.84 -5.53 -7.74
CA SER A 314 30.08 -5.80 -8.47
C SER A 314 30.32 -4.80 -9.60
N PRO A 315 31.58 -4.36 -9.81
CA PRO A 315 31.95 -3.47 -10.90
C PRO A 315 31.69 -4.04 -12.29
N GLY A 316 31.43 -3.16 -13.27
CA GLY A 316 31.47 -3.49 -14.69
C GLY A 316 30.68 -4.73 -15.09
N GLU A 317 31.30 -5.60 -15.88
CA GLU A 317 30.73 -6.86 -16.39
C GLU A 317 30.84 -8.03 -15.43
N LEU A 318 31.50 -7.87 -14.27
CA LEU A 318 31.62 -8.95 -13.28
C LEU A 318 30.23 -9.44 -12.84
N PRO A 319 30.04 -10.75 -12.62
CA PRO A 319 28.76 -11.28 -12.19
C PRO A 319 28.29 -10.69 -10.86
N ALA A 320 27.00 -10.88 -10.56
CA ALA A 320 26.48 -10.52 -9.24
C ALA A 320 27.20 -11.30 -8.13
N ARG A 321 27.44 -10.61 -7.02
CA ARG A 321 28.02 -11.20 -5.82
C ARG A 321 26.98 -12.04 -5.09
N ASP A 322 27.45 -13.00 -4.31
CA ASP A 322 26.58 -13.83 -3.48
C ASP A 322 25.79 -12.96 -2.48
N GLU A 323 26.41 -11.90 -1.95
CA GLU A 323 25.71 -10.96 -1.07
C GLU A 323 24.62 -10.16 -1.81
N ASP A 324 24.78 -9.86 -3.10
CA ASP A 324 23.75 -9.17 -3.88
C ASP A 324 22.52 -10.06 -4.06
N LEU A 325 22.75 -11.34 -4.40
CA LEU A 325 21.70 -12.35 -4.53
C LEU A 325 21.01 -12.61 -3.20
N PHE A 326 21.80 -12.83 -2.14
CA PHE A 326 21.31 -13.02 -0.77
C PHE A 326 20.41 -11.86 -0.32
N ASN A 327 20.89 -10.61 -0.44
CA ASN A 327 20.14 -9.44 0.01
C ASN A 327 18.87 -9.21 -0.82
N THR A 328 18.91 -9.52 -2.12
CA THR A 328 17.74 -9.43 -3.01
C THR A 328 16.67 -10.45 -2.61
N ILE A 329 17.05 -11.69 -2.29
CA ILE A 329 16.10 -12.71 -1.81
C ILE A 329 15.58 -12.35 -0.41
N LYS A 330 16.48 -11.95 0.50
CA LYS A 330 16.15 -11.65 1.89
C LYS A 330 15.16 -10.50 2.03
N HIS A 331 15.41 -9.39 1.35
CA HIS A 331 14.63 -8.15 1.50
C HIS A 331 13.64 -7.89 0.36
N GLY A 332 13.75 -8.63 -0.75
CA GLY A 332 12.88 -8.48 -1.90
C GLY A 332 13.15 -7.20 -2.67
N LEU A 333 12.22 -6.85 -3.57
CA LEU A 333 12.33 -5.68 -4.44
C LEU A 333 11.06 -4.82 -4.38
N ASN A 334 11.18 -3.65 -3.76
CA ASN A 334 10.09 -2.67 -3.65
C ASN A 334 9.42 -2.38 -5.00
N GLY A 335 8.08 -2.36 -5.02
CA GLY A 335 7.31 -2.11 -6.25
C GLY A 335 7.47 -3.21 -7.30
N THR A 336 7.65 -4.46 -6.86
CA THR A 336 7.55 -5.69 -7.67
C THR A 336 6.75 -6.74 -6.90
N SER A 337 6.53 -7.89 -7.54
CA SER A 337 5.98 -9.08 -6.91
C SER A 337 7.02 -9.97 -6.23
N MET A 338 8.29 -9.55 -6.14
CA MET A 338 9.34 -10.27 -5.41
C MET A 338 9.39 -9.80 -3.94
N PRO A 339 8.80 -10.56 -3.00
CA PRO A 339 8.79 -10.18 -1.58
C PRO A 339 10.16 -10.40 -0.93
N GLY A 340 10.32 -9.89 0.29
CA GLY A 340 11.44 -10.28 1.15
C GLY A 340 11.13 -11.59 1.86
N TRP A 341 12.01 -12.59 1.71
CA TRP A 341 11.79 -13.93 2.24
C TRP A 341 12.22 -14.11 3.70
N GLU A 342 12.83 -13.10 4.33
CA GLU A 342 13.36 -13.17 5.71
C GLU A 342 12.32 -13.49 6.79
N THR A 343 11.03 -13.30 6.49
CA THR A 343 9.94 -13.64 7.42
C THR A 343 9.61 -15.14 7.43
N LEU A 344 9.95 -15.87 6.37
CA LEU A 344 9.61 -17.29 6.20
C LEU A 344 10.83 -18.21 6.09
N LEU A 345 11.97 -17.70 5.60
CA LEU A 345 13.20 -18.45 5.40
C LEU A 345 14.31 -17.92 6.30
N SER A 346 15.09 -18.83 6.86
CA SER A 346 16.33 -18.52 7.57
C SER A 346 17.45 -18.09 6.63
N ASP A 347 18.48 -17.44 7.17
CA ASP A 347 19.66 -17.07 6.39
C ASP A 347 20.37 -18.28 5.77
N GLU A 348 20.34 -19.45 6.41
CA GLU A 348 20.91 -20.69 5.87
C GLU A 348 20.10 -21.19 4.65
N GLU A 349 18.77 -21.20 4.76
CA GLU A 349 17.87 -21.55 3.65
C GLU A 349 18.04 -20.59 2.47
N ILE A 350 18.14 -19.28 2.71
CA ILE A 350 18.39 -18.28 1.66
C ILE A 350 19.75 -18.50 1.00
N ASN A 351 20.82 -18.76 1.79
CA ASN A 351 22.13 -19.07 1.22
C ASN A 351 22.11 -20.34 0.37
N SER A 352 21.30 -21.34 0.73
CA SER A 352 21.15 -22.57 -0.05
C SER A 352 20.52 -22.36 -1.43
N LEU A 353 19.80 -21.25 -1.65
CA LEU A 353 19.22 -20.89 -2.95
C LEU A 353 20.25 -20.31 -3.93
N ILE A 354 21.29 -19.63 -3.44
CA ILE A 354 22.32 -18.98 -4.27
C ILE A 354 22.95 -19.95 -5.29
N PRO A 355 23.47 -21.13 -4.89
CA PRO A 355 24.03 -22.07 -5.86
C PRO A 355 22.98 -22.59 -6.85
N VAL A 356 21.71 -22.68 -6.47
CA VAL A 356 20.63 -23.09 -7.39
C VAL A 356 20.44 -22.04 -8.48
N LEU A 357 20.41 -20.76 -8.10
CA LEU A 357 20.30 -19.65 -9.06
C LEU A 357 21.50 -19.56 -10.01
N LYS A 358 22.71 -19.88 -9.53
CA LYS A 358 23.90 -19.96 -10.38
C LYS A 358 23.89 -21.19 -11.29
N SER A 359 23.37 -22.32 -10.82
CA SER A 359 23.38 -23.58 -11.59
C SER A 359 22.47 -23.60 -12.81
N VAL A 360 21.51 -22.68 -12.90
CA VAL A 360 20.65 -22.55 -14.09
C VAL A 360 21.25 -21.62 -15.14
N ASP A 361 22.40 -21.01 -14.86
CA ASP A 361 23.12 -20.17 -15.80
C ASP A 361 23.78 -21.02 -16.88
N ILE A 362 23.21 -20.98 -18.09
CA ILE A 362 23.72 -21.70 -19.26
C ILE A 362 24.85 -20.94 -19.95
N SER A 363 25.13 -19.69 -19.56
CA SER A 363 26.21 -18.88 -20.13
C SER A 363 27.56 -19.11 -19.48
N GLY A 364 27.61 -19.88 -18.39
CA GLY A 364 28.84 -20.16 -17.66
C GLY A 364 29.45 -18.93 -16.97
N THR A 365 28.65 -17.89 -16.66
CA THR A 365 29.15 -16.61 -16.09
C THR A 365 29.86 -16.81 -14.76
N TRP A 366 29.46 -17.81 -13.96
CA TRP A 366 30.11 -18.14 -12.68
C TRP A 366 31.11 -19.30 -12.75
N LEU A 367 31.37 -19.86 -13.92
CA LEU A 367 32.41 -20.87 -14.05
C LEU A 367 33.79 -20.19 -14.06
N PRO A 368 34.84 -20.86 -13.56
CA PRO A 368 36.20 -20.39 -13.80
C PRO A 368 36.41 -20.28 -15.31
N GLU A 369 37.14 -19.27 -15.77
CA GLU A 369 37.69 -19.31 -17.13
C GLU A 369 38.61 -20.54 -17.16
N ASP A 370 38.19 -21.59 -17.87
CA ASP A 370 39.06 -22.72 -18.16
C ASP A 370 40.30 -22.14 -18.87
N ASP A 371 41.50 -22.55 -18.44
CA ASP A 371 42.76 -22.13 -19.06
C ASP A 371 42.71 -22.53 -20.56
N GLU A 372 42.28 -21.60 -21.43
CA GLU A 372 42.52 -21.64 -22.88
C GLU A 372 44.03 -21.54 -23.11
N ASP A 373 44.77 -22.64 -22.87
CA ASP A 373 46.16 -22.83 -23.26
C ASP A 373 46.53 -24.34 -23.27
N GLU A 374 45.57 -25.26 -23.50
CA GLU A 374 45.93 -26.49 -24.21
C GLU A 374 45.90 -26.19 -25.71
N GLU A 375 47.04 -25.67 -26.15
CA GLU A 375 47.56 -25.71 -27.51
C GLU A 375 47.02 -26.95 -28.24
N TYR A 376 46.02 -26.76 -29.10
CA TYR A 376 45.71 -27.72 -30.15
C TYR A 376 46.95 -27.77 -31.05
N ASP A 377 47.91 -28.60 -30.69
CA ASP A 377 49.01 -29.00 -31.55
C ASP A 377 48.38 -29.69 -32.78
N GLU A 378 48.25 -28.93 -33.87
CA GLU A 378 47.97 -29.46 -35.21
C GLU A 378 49.16 -30.30 -35.71
N GLU A 379 49.51 -31.41 -35.06
CA GLU A 379 50.45 -32.40 -35.63
C GLU A 379 50.07 -33.82 -35.20
N GLU A 380 49.20 -34.48 -35.96
CA GLU A 380 49.54 -35.69 -36.75
C GLU A 380 48.26 -36.30 -37.36
N GLU A 381 48.19 -36.31 -38.70
CA GLU A 381 47.34 -37.22 -39.47
C GLU A 381 47.73 -38.66 -39.11
N ASP A 382 46.84 -39.44 -38.52
CA ASP A 382 46.70 -40.85 -38.90
C ASP A 382 45.31 -41.39 -38.52
N ASP A 383 44.78 -42.18 -39.46
CA ASP A 383 43.44 -42.72 -39.53
C ASP A 383 43.09 -43.59 -38.30
N GLU A 384 42.16 -43.15 -37.44
CA GLU A 384 41.37 -44.05 -36.60
C GLU A 384 39.86 -43.73 -36.68
N GLU A 385 39.11 -44.81 -36.75
CA GLU A 385 37.68 -44.98 -36.98
C GLU A 385 36.86 -44.19 -35.94
N TYR A 386 36.01 -43.26 -36.40
CA TYR A 386 35.05 -42.57 -35.54
C TYR A 386 33.99 -43.57 -35.03
N ASP A 387 34.16 -44.06 -33.80
CA ASP A 387 33.06 -44.60 -33.02
C ASP A 387 32.17 -43.43 -32.58
N GLU A 388 30.98 -43.35 -33.18
CA GLU A 388 29.87 -42.49 -32.76
C GLU A 388 29.32 -42.98 -31.40
N GLU A 389 29.94 -42.66 -30.27
CA GLU A 389 29.36 -42.96 -28.94
C GLU A 389 29.95 -42.14 -27.77
N ASP A 390 30.13 -40.82 -27.92
CA ASP A 390 30.27 -39.92 -26.77
C ASP A 390 29.15 -38.86 -26.84
N GLU A 391 27.93 -39.26 -26.44
CA GLU A 391 26.97 -38.30 -25.90
C GLU A 391 27.61 -37.73 -24.62
N GLU A 392 28.04 -36.47 -24.65
CA GLU A 392 28.43 -35.73 -23.45
C GLU A 392 27.33 -35.89 -22.39
N GLU A 393 27.61 -36.76 -21.41
CA GLU A 393 26.74 -36.99 -20.28
C GLU A 393 26.71 -35.67 -19.49
N ASP A 394 25.57 -35.00 -19.53
CA ASP A 394 25.20 -33.75 -18.86
C ASP A 394 25.48 -33.86 -17.35
N THR A 395 26.75 -33.71 -16.98
CA THR A 395 27.24 -33.90 -15.62
C THR A 395 26.89 -32.65 -14.82
N PRO A 396 26.12 -32.76 -13.72
CA PRO A 396 25.70 -31.58 -12.97
C PRO A 396 26.90 -30.79 -12.45
N ILE A 397 26.96 -29.49 -12.75
CA ILE A 397 28.00 -28.55 -12.25
C ILE A 397 28.05 -28.64 -10.72
N ASP A 398 29.22 -28.96 -10.14
CA ASP A 398 29.41 -28.91 -8.68
C ASP A 398 29.32 -27.46 -8.21
N PRO A 399 28.36 -27.10 -7.34
CA PRO A 399 28.23 -25.73 -6.84
C PRO A 399 29.47 -25.14 -6.16
N LYS A 400 30.44 -25.97 -5.76
CA LYS A 400 31.72 -25.54 -5.21
C LYS A 400 32.67 -24.95 -6.26
N ASN A 401 32.40 -25.16 -7.54
CA ASN A 401 33.24 -24.67 -8.62
C ASN A 401 32.85 -23.26 -9.07
N PHE A 402 31.79 -22.67 -8.53
CA PHE A 402 31.42 -21.30 -8.86
C PHE A 402 32.44 -20.28 -8.34
N ILE A 403 32.78 -19.30 -9.16
CA ILE A 403 33.56 -18.14 -8.73
C ILE A 403 32.78 -17.30 -7.71
N HIS A 404 33.52 -16.69 -6.78
CA HIS A 404 32.98 -15.80 -5.75
C HIS A 404 33.56 -14.38 -5.91
N VAL A 405 32.76 -13.49 -6.49
CA VAL A 405 33.12 -12.08 -6.68
C VAL A 405 33.06 -11.33 -5.35
N THR A 406 34.14 -10.63 -5.00
CA THR A 406 34.24 -9.85 -3.76
C THR A 406 34.36 -8.35 -4.00
N GLU A 407 34.65 -7.96 -5.23
CA GLU A 407 34.84 -6.60 -5.69
C GLU A 407 33.55 -5.80 -5.62
N ILE A 408 33.64 -4.53 -5.22
CA ILE A 408 32.50 -3.62 -5.11
C ILE A 408 32.78 -2.39 -5.97
N GLU A 409 31.74 -1.90 -6.65
CA GLU A 409 31.82 -0.67 -7.42
C GLU A 409 32.35 0.48 -6.54
N PRO A 410 33.46 1.13 -6.92
CA PRO A 410 34.05 2.19 -6.14
C PRO A 410 33.12 3.39 -6.03
N THR A 411 32.80 3.76 -4.79
CA THR A 411 32.01 4.96 -4.45
C THR A 411 32.84 6.06 -3.80
N ASN A 412 34.17 6.04 -3.98
CA ASN A 412 35.05 7.09 -3.51
C ASN A 412 34.80 8.39 -4.30
N GLY A 413 35.09 9.54 -3.67
CA GLY A 413 34.89 10.84 -4.32
C GLY A 413 33.44 11.33 -4.35
N GLN A 414 32.55 10.79 -3.49
CA GLN A 414 31.17 11.26 -3.39
C GLN A 414 31.10 12.79 -3.19
N ILE A 415 30.47 13.45 -4.17
CA ILE A 415 30.25 14.91 -4.13
C ILE A 415 29.10 15.23 -3.17
N ALA A 416 29.32 16.21 -2.30
CA ALA A 416 28.32 16.68 -1.35
C ALA A 416 27.03 17.15 -2.03
N TYR A 417 25.89 16.86 -1.40
CA TYR A 417 24.58 17.31 -1.87
C TYR A 417 24.41 18.83 -1.66
N THR A 418 24.61 19.61 -2.72
CA THR A 418 24.51 21.08 -2.73
C THR A 418 23.66 21.57 -3.91
N GLU A 419 23.14 22.80 -3.84
CA GLU A 419 22.40 23.41 -4.96
C GLU A 419 23.24 23.50 -6.24
N GLU A 420 24.54 23.77 -6.11
CA GLU A 420 25.49 23.79 -7.23
C GLU A 420 25.61 22.40 -7.89
N SER A 421 25.80 21.35 -7.08
CA SER A 421 25.89 19.97 -7.57
C SER A 421 24.61 19.52 -8.27
N ILE A 422 23.44 19.93 -7.75
CA ILE A 422 22.14 19.66 -8.37
C ILE A 422 22.02 20.37 -9.73
N ALA A 423 22.46 21.63 -9.81
CA ALA A 423 22.41 22.40 -11.06
C ALA A 423 23.33 21.81 -12.15
N LEU A 424 24.56 21.44 -11.79
CA LEU A 424 25.49 20.72 -12.68
C LEU A 424 24.91 19.36 -13.10
N GLY A 425 24.30 18.64 -12.15
CA GLY A 425 23.68 17.35 -12.38
C GLY A 425 22.51 17.41 -13.35
N ASN A 426 21.69 18.46 -13.28
CA ASN A 426 20.62 18.69 -14.23
C ASN A 426 21.16 18.87 -15.67
N ILE A 427 22.25 19.63 -15.83
CA ILE A 427 22.88 19.85 -17.14
C ILE A 427 23.41 18.54 -17.70
N ALA A 428 24.10 17.73 -16.90
CA ALA A 428 24.62 16.43 -17.32
C ALA A 428 23.49 15.43 -17.62
N TYR A 429 22.44 15.42 -16.79
CA TYR A 429 21.26 14.57 -16.97
C TYR A 429 20.53 14.85 -18.28
N GLN A 430 20.37 16.12 -18.67
CA GLN A 430 19.69 16.49 -19.93
C GLN A 430 20.44 15.99 -21.17
N LYS A 431 21.77 15.90 -21.10
CA LYS A 431 22.59 15.43 -22.24
C LYS A 431 22.44 13.93 -22.48
N THR A 432 22.33 13.14 -21.41
CA THR A 432 22.46 11.68 -21.49
C THR A 432 21.17 10.93 -21.14
N CYS A 433 20.38 11.44 -20.19
CA CYS A 433 19.29 10.67 -19.56
C CYS A 433 17.89 11.11 -20.00
N GLU A 434 17.72 12.36 -20.44
CA GLU A 434 16.41 12.98 -20.73
C GLU A 434 15.61 12.24 -21.80
N GLN A 435 16.27 11.65 -22.79
CA GLN A 435 15.60 10.95 -23.91
C GLN A 435 14.73 9.78 -23.45
N CYS A 436 15.13 9.10 -22.37
CA CYS A 436 14.40 7.96 -21.80
C CYS A 436 13.60 8.38 -20.57
N HIS A 437 14.20 9.13 -19.65
CA HIS A 437 13.57 9.44 -18.37
C HIS A 437 12.70 10.71 -18.38
N GLY A 438 12.76 11.50 -19.45
CA GLY A 438 12.13 12.81 -19.56
C GLY A 438 12.84 13.87 -18.72
N HIS A 439 12.59 15.13 -19.04
CA HIS A 439 13.22 16.29 -18.40
C HIS A 439 13.04 16.30 -16.87
N THR A 440 11.86 15.90 -16.40
CA THR A 440 11.52 15.89 -14.95
C THR A 440 11.67 14.51 -14.30
N GLY A 441 12.26 13.53 -15.01
CA GLY A 441 12.47 12.17 -14.49
C GLY A 441 11.19 11.37 -14.26
N ARG A 442 10.08 11.67 -14.95
CA ARG A 442 8.82 10.91 -14.80
C ARG A 442 8.78 9.63 -15.65
N GLY A 443 9.78 9.42 -16.49
CA GLY A 443 9.85 8.27 -17.39
C GLY A 443 9.00 8.43 -18.65
N ASN A 444 8.65 9.67 -19.01
CA ASN A 444 8.05 9.97 -20.30
C ASN A 444 9.14 9.97 -21.38
N ILE A 445 9.07 9.00 -22.29
CA ILE A 445 10.07 8.79 -23.33
C ILE A 445 9.89 9.89 -24.38
N THR A 446 10.94 10.67 -24.65
CA THR A 446 10.93 11.76 -25.64
C THR A 446 11.66 11.39 -26.92
N SER A 447 12.40 10.28 -26.93
CA SER A 447 13.16 9.80 -28.09
C SER A 447 12.30 9.22 -29.22
N GLY A 448 11.03 8.89 -28.96
CA GLY A 448 10.18 8.15 -29.88
C GLY A 448 10.60 6.69 -30.07
N LYS A 449 11.52 6.16 -29.25
CA LYS A 449 11.95 4.76 -29.29
C LYS A 449 11.21 3.93 -28.24
N ARG A 450 10.58 2.85 -28.69
CA ARG A 450 10.08 1.80 -27.81
C ARG A 450 11.26 1.15 -27.08
N LEU A 451 11.20 1.13 -25.75
CA LEU A 451 12.21 0.49 -24.89
C LEU A 451 11.76 -0.94 -24.55
N ALA A 452 12.65 -1.90 -24.75
CA ALA A 452 12.45 -3.31 -24.42
C ALA A 452 13.68 -3.85 -23.69
N ASP A 453 13.49 -4.84 -22.83
CA ASP A 453 14.62 -5.63 -22.35
C ASP A 453 15.20 -6.52 -23.45
N ASP A 454 16.29 -7.22 -23.14
CA ASP A 454 17.02 -8.05 -24.11
C ASP A 454 16.18 -9.24 -24.62
N TRP A 455 15.10 -9.58 -23.91
CA TRP A 455 14.11 -10.59 -24.32
C TRP A 455 12.95 -10.00 -25.14
N GLY A 456 12.98 -8.70 -25.45
CA GLY A 456 11.97 -8.00 -26.25
C GLY A 456 10.73 -7.54 -25.45
N TYR A 457 10.67 -7.81 -24.15
CA TYR A 457 9.55 -7.38 -23.32
C TYR A 457 9.62 -5.89 -23.02
N ARG A 458 8.44 -5.24 -23.01
CA ARG A 458 8.34 -3.81 -22.72
C ARG A 458 8.90 -3.49 -21.34
N ILE A 459 9.78 -2.48 -21.27
CA ILE A 459 10.23 -1.90 -20.00
C ILE A 459 10.11 -0.37 -20.01
N TRP A 460 9.44 0.16 -18.99
CA TRP A 460 9.34 1.59 -18.78
C TRP A 460 10.40 2.10 -17.80
N PRO A 461 11.05 3.24 -18.08
CA PRO A 461 11.87 3.93 -17.11
C PRO A 461 11.05 4.24 -15.84
N ARG A 462 11.70 4.07 -14.69
CA ARG A 462 11.08 4.35 -13.39
C ARG A 462 10.76 5.83 -13.29
N ASN A 463 9.65 6.17 -12.65
CA ASN A 463 9.36 7.54 -12.26
C ASN A 463 10.26 7.91 -11.07
N LEU A 464 11.32 8.67 -11.36
CA LEU A 464 12.32 9.12 -10.39
C LEU A 464 11.73 10.10 -9.36
N THR A 465 10.55 10.65 -9.59
CA THR A 465 9.88 11.51 -8.58
C THR A 465 9.25 10.70 -7.44
N GLN A 466 9.12 9.38 -7.58
CA GLN A 466 8.40 8.50 -6.65
C GLN A 466 9.34 7.50 -5.94
N PRO A 467 10.05 7.89 -4.87
CA PRO A 467 11.08 7.06 -4.25
C PRO A 467 10.59 5.76 -3.63
N TRP A 468 9.31 5.65 -3.27
CA TRP A 468 8.73 4.39 -2.78
C TRP A 468 8.68 3.29 -3.85
N THR A 469 8.93 3.63 -5.12
CA THR A 469 9.00 2.68 -6.25
C THR A 469 10.43 2.28 -6.60
N TRP A 470 11.43 2.87 -5.94
CA TRP A 470 12.83 2.65 -6.25
C TRP A 470 13.31 1.33 -5.65
N ARG A 471 13.99 0.53 -6.47
CA ARG A 471 14.44 -0.83 -6.14
C ARG A 471 15.90 -0.82 -5.74
N ALA A 472 16.22 -1.40 -4.59
CA ALA A 472 17.57 -1.52 -4.04
C ALA A 472 18.34 -0.20 -3.81
N THR A 473 17.76 0.97 -4.10
CA THR A 473 18.47 2.27 -3.99
C THR A 473 17.96 3.16 -2.86
N ASN A 474 16.65 3.21 -2.62
CA ASN A 474 16.06 4.12 -1.63
C ASN A 474 16.16 3.55 -0.21
N VAL A 475 17.05 4.13 0.59
CA VAL A 475 17.27 3.81 2.00
C VAL A 475 17.05 5.05 2.88
N GLU A 476 17.01 4.90 4.20
CA GLU A 476 16.75 6.03 5.11
C GLU A 476 17.83 7.11 5.04
N ASN A 477 19.09 6.71 4.83
CA ASN A 477 20.22 7.62 4.74
C ASN A 477 20.31 8.26 3.33
N ARG A 478 20.35 9.60 3.29
CA ARG A 478 20.49 10.37 2.04
C ARG A 478 21.74 9.99 1.27
N ASP A 479 22.89 10.06 1.92
CA ASP A 479 24.17 9.98 1.24
C ASP A 479 24.38 8.55 0.72
N GLU A 480 23.89 7.56 1.46
CA GLU A 480 23.82 6.17 1.00
C GLU A 480 22.88 5.98 -0.19
N THR A 481 21.68 6.58 -0.16
CA THR A 481 20.78 6.57 -1.32
C THR A 481 21.46 7.15 -2.56
N ILE A 482 22.19 8.27 -2.41
CA ILE A 482 22.94 8.89 -3.51
C ILE A 482 24.06 7.96 -4.01
N ARG A 483 24.78 7.26 -3.11
CA ARG A 483 25.78 6.24 -3.51
C ARG A 483 25.13 5.09 -4.29
N ASN A 484 23.95 4.65 -3.88
CA ASN A 484 23.23 3.59 -4.57
C ASN A 484 22.77 4.04 -5.96
N ILE A 485 22.26 5.27 -6.11
CA ILE A 485 21.93 5.86 -7.42
C ILE A 485 23.18 5.92 -8.31
N TYR A 486 24.28 6.45 -7.77
CA TYR A 486 25.56 6.53 -8.48
C TYR A 486 26.03 5.15 -8.95
N SER A 487 25.93 4.12 -8.09
CA SER A 487 26.35 2.76 -8.43
C SER A 487 25.50 2.19 -9.57
N ARG A 488 24.17 2.39 -9.55
CA ARG A 488 23.28 1.98 -10.66
C ARG A 488 23.59 2.70 -11.96
N LEU A 489 23.88 4.00 -11.90
CA LEU A 489 24.28 4.79 -13.07
C LEU A 489 25.62 4.30 -13.64
N SER A 490 26.55 3.95 -12.76
CA SER A 490 27.91 3.54 -13.15
C SER A 490 27.92 2.16 -13.79
N ILE A 491 27.29 1.19 -13.14
CA ILE A 491 27.25 -0.22 -13.56
C ILE A 491 26.23 -0.45 -14.69
N GLY A 492 25.18 0.37 -14.77
CA GLY A 492 24.03 0.11 -15.63
C GLY A 492 23.06 -0.92 -15.05
N LEU A 493 22.04 -1.29 -15.82
CA LEU A 493 21.09 -2.34 -15.47
C LEU A 493 21.08 -3.40 -16.59
N PHE A 494 21.79 -4.50 -16.37
CA PHE A 494 21.94 -5.62 -17.30
C PHE A 494 20.57 -6.18 -17.72
N GLY A 495 20.45 -6.58 -19.00
CA GLY A 495 19.17 -6.98 -19.55
C GLY A 495 18.18 -5.82 -19.73
N THR A 496 18.64 -4.56 -19.83
CA THR A 496 17.77 -3.41 -20.11
C THR A 496 18.46 -2.36 -20.97
N PRO A 497 17.70 -1.43 -21.57
CA PRO A 497 18.26 -0.28 -22.29
C PRO A 497 18.97 0.77 -21.42
N MET A 498 19.14 0.55 -20.11
CA MET A 498 19.86 1.47 -19.22
C MET A 498 21.35 1.06 -19.19
N PRO A 499 22.21 1.74 -19.96
CA PRO A 499 23.61 1.32 -20.13
C PRO A 499 24.44 1.62 -18.88
N ALA A 500 25.62 1.02 -18.83
CA ALA A 500 26.69 1.47 -17.96
C ALA A 500 27.19 2.85 -18.42
N HIS A 501 27.44 3.75 -17.47
CA HIS A 501 28.05 5.05 -17.75
C HIS A 501 29.50 5.16 -17.25
N ARG A 502 30.04 4.04 -16.76
CA ARG A 502 31.46 3.82 -16.55
C ARG A 502 31.97 2.88 -17.65
N SER A 503 33.12 3.19 -18.23
CA SER A 503 33.78 2.27 -19.16
C SER A 503 34.40 1.09 -18.40
N THR A 504 34.27 -0.11 -18.95
CA THR A 504 34.99 -1.32 -18.51
C THR A 504 36.31 -1.51 -19.25
N THR A 505 36.53 -0.76 -20.33
CA THR A 505 37.75 -0.78 -21.16
C THR A 505 38.62 0.45 -20.87
N ASP A 506 39.77 0.56 -21.56
CA ASP A 506 40.62 1.75 -21.53
C ASP A 506 39.97 3.00 -22.17
N ASP A 507 38.75 2.88 -22.71
CA ASP A 507 37.99 4.00 -23.25
C ASP A 507 37.52 4.98 -22.15
N PRO A 508 37.37 6.27 -22.47
CA PRO A 508 36.83 7.24 -21.51
C PRO A 508 35.39 6.91 -21.13
N ASP A 509 35.05 7.18 -19.86
CA ASP A 509 33.68 7.01 -19.38
C ASP A 509 32.67 7.77 -20.26
N PRO A 510 31.55 7.13 -20.66
CA PRO A 510 30.46 7.82 -21.36
C PRO A 510 29.92 9.03 -20.58
N VAL A 511 29.96 8.97 -19.25
CA VAL A 511 29.67 10.10 -18.36
C VAL A 511 30.81 10.21 -17.35
N SER A 512 31.43 11.38 -17.29
CA SER A 512 32.56 11.62 -16.39
C SER A 512 32.23 11.26 -14.93
N LEU A 513 33.24 10.85 -14.16
CA LEU A 513 33.08 10.51 -12.74
C LEU A 513 32.39 11.63 -11.94
N GLU A 514 32.77 12.89 -12.17
CA GLU A 514 32.15 14.05 -11.52
C GLU A 514 30.68 14.21 -11.94
N ASP A 515 30.39 14.14 -13.23
CA ASP A 515 29.02 14.24 -13.74
C ASP A 515 28.13 13.11 -13.22
N ARG A 516 28.64 11.88 -13.05
CA ARG A 516 27.89 10.77 -12.45
C ARG A 516 27.43 11.09 -11.02
N TRP A 517 28.29 11.71 -10.21
CA TRP A 517 27.91 12.17 -8.85
C TRP A 517 26.94 13.34 -8.86
N HIS A 518 27.13 14.29 -9.77
CA HIS A 518 26.20 15.40 -9.95
C HIS A 518 24.81 14.91 -10.38
N ILE A 519 24.74 13.98 -11.34
CA ILE A 519 23.50 13.33 -11.77
C ILE A 519 22.85 12.59 -10.60
N ALA A 520 23.60 11.84 -9.79
CA ALA A 520 23.05 11.16 -8.63
C ALA A 520 22.41 12.12 -7.61
N ASN A 521 23.07 13.27 -7.35
CA ASN A 521 22.51 14.35 -6.53
C ASN A 521 21.24 14.95 -7.16
N TYR A 522 21.24 15.20 -8.47
CA TYR A 522 20.07 15.70 -9.18
C TYR A 522 18.89 14.71 -9.14
N VAL A 523 19.10 13.43 -9.44
CA VAL A 523 18.07 12.38 -9.37
C VAL A 523 17.50 12.27 -7.96
N TYR A 524 18.34 12.33 -6.93
CA TYR A 524 17.87 12.36 -5.54
C TYR A 524 16.97 13.58 -5.25
N SER A 525 17.26 14.74 -5.87
CA SER A 525 16.50 15.98 -5.71
C SER A 525 15.12 15.96 -6.38
N LEU A 526 14.90 15.11 -7.39
CA LEU A 526 13.62 14.98 -8.10
C LEU A 526 12.52 14.34 -7.25
N ARG A 527 12.89 13.65 -6.17
CA ARG A 527 11.98 12.92 -5.30
C ARG A 527 10.93 13.83 -4.67
N THR A 528 9.69 13.38 -4.64
CA THR A 528 8.68 14.01 -3.79
C THR A 528 8.91 13.66 -2.33
N ASN A 529 8.89 14.66 -1.45
CA ASN A 529 9.03 14.50 0.00
C ASN A 529 7.72 14.05 0.69
N ASN A 530 6.74 13.58 -0.08
CA ASN A 530 5.46 13.14 0.48
C ASN A 530 5.59 11.71 1.01
N ASN A 531 4.88 11.41 2.09
CA ASN A 531 4.73 10.03 2.57
C ASN A 531 4.13 9.16 1.47
N ALA A 532 4.40 7.85 1.53
CA ALA A 532 3.81 6.90 0.60
C ALA A 532 2.29 7.09 0.53
N PRO A 533 1.68 7.00 -0.66
CA PRO A 533 0.24 7.20 -0.79
C PRO A 533 -0.50 6.15 0.06
N GLY A 534 -1.52 6.58 0.82
CA GLY A 534 -2.33 5.70 1.68
C GLY A 534 -2.44 6.12 3.15
N GLU A 535 -1.56 6.97 3.67
CA GLU A 535 -1.61 7.37 5.10
C GLU A 535 -2.76 8.33 5.45
N ARG A 536 -3.34 9.03 4.46
CA ARG A 536 -4.39 10.02 4.68
C ARG A 536 -5.67 9.62 3.95
N SER A 537 -6.70 9.27 4.72
CA SER A 537 -8.02 8.89 4.22
C SER A 537 -8.92 10.09 3.84
N VAL A 538 -8.47 11.32 4.09
CA VAL A 538 -9.29 12.54 3.94
C VAL A 538 -8.66 13.57 2.99
N ILE A 539 -9.41 13.94 1.96
CA ILE A 539 -9.17 15.07 1.06
C ILE A 539 -9.84 16.30 1.67
N LYS A 540 -9.04 17.31 2.05
CA LYS A 540 -9.56 18.56 2.62
C LYS A 540 -9.69 19.61 1.53
N ALA A 541 -10.92 20.03 1.27
CA ALA A 541 -11.18 21.12 0.34
C ALA A 541 -10.84 22.48 0.97
N LEU A 542 -10.25 23.38 0.19
CA LEU A 542 -9.95 24.75 0.63
C LEU A 542 -11.04 25.70 0.13
N LYS A 543 -11.60 26.50 1.05
CA LYS A 543 -12.57 27.54 0.71
C LYS A 543 -11.83 28.75 0.10
N VAL A 544 -12.35 29.25 -1.02
CA VAL A 544 -11.81 30.44 -1.72
C VAL A 544 -12.91 31.48 -1.86
N GLU A 545 -12.53 32.75 -1.67
CA GLU A 545 -13.40 33.90 -1.92
C GLU A 545 -13.42 34.23 -3.42
N GLY A 546 -14.61 34.46 -3.98
CA GLY A 546 -14.77 34.79 -5.40
C GLY A 546 -14.94 33.58 -6.34
N SER A 547 -14.56 33.73 -7.60
CA SER A 547 -14.68 32.70 -8.64
C SER A 547 -13.60 31.63 -8.50
N LEU A 548 -13.95 30.36 -8.73
CA LEU A 548 -12.95 29.30 -8.78
C LEU A 548 -12.13 29.36 -10.09
N PRO A 549 -10.88 28.84 -10.07
CA PRO A 549 -10.05 28.75 -11.25
C PRO A 549 -10.73 28.10 -12.46
N ASN A 550 -10.34 28.55 -13.65
CA ASN A 550 -10.71 27.94 -14.93
C ASN A 550 -9.50 27.31 -15.66
N SER A 551 -8.31 27.37 -15.04
CA SER A 551 -7.07 26.82 -15.57
C SER A 551 -6.38 25.94 -14.54
N VAL A 552 -5.67 24.92 -15.02
CA VAL A 552 -4.85 24.02 -14.20
C VAL A 552 -3.60 24.73 -13.64
N ASN A 553 -3.14 25.80 -14.29
CA ASN A 553 -1.94 26.57 -13.94
C ASN A 553 -2.23 27.76 -13.00
N ASP A 554 -3.43 27.84 -12.41
CA ASP A 554 -3.83 28.94 -11.53
C ASP A 554 -3.14 28.83 -10.16
N VAL A 555 -2.54 29.93 -9.69
CA VAL A 555 -1.83 30.02 -8.40
C VAL A 555 -2.72 29.73 -7.18
N ALA A 556 -4.05 29.78 -7.32
CA ALA A 556 -4.97 29.40 -6.26
C ALA A 556 -4.77 27.93 -5.82
N TRP A 557 -4.31 27.05 -6.72
CA TRP A 557 -4.03 25.65 -6.42
C TRP A 557 -2.84 25.47 -5.47
N ASP A 558 -1.89 26.40 -5.42
CA ASP A 558 -0.69 26.29 -4.58
C ASP A 558 -1.02 26.30 -3.08
N LYS A 559 -2.15 26.90 -2.72
CA LYS A 559 -2.65 26.95 -1.33
C LYS A 559 -3.45 25.71 -0.93
N ALA A 560 -3.93 24.94 -1.90
CA ALA A 560 -4.75 23.78 -1.63
C ALA A 560 -3.89 22.59 -1.19
N GLN A 561 -4.39 21.83 -0.21
CA GLN A 561 -3.71 20.64 0.26
C GLN A 561 -3.67 19.58 -0.85
N LYS A 562 -2.48 19.02 -1.10
CA LYS A 562 -2.28 17.87 -1.98
C LYS A 562 -2.62 16.59 -1.22
N THR A 563 -3.50 15.76 -1.78
CA THR A 563 -3.75 14.40 -1.28
C THR A 563 -3.45 13.40 -2.39
N THR A 564 -2.41 12.60 -2.20
CA THR A 564 -2.00 11.53 -3.13
C THR A 564 -2.55 10.19 -2.66
N MET A 565 -3.18 9.47 -3.57
CA MET A 565 -3.89 8.21 -3.32
C MET A 565 -3.38 7.13 -4.28
N ARG A 566 -3.37 5.87 -3.84
CA ARG A 566 -2.98 4.75 -4.71
C ARG A 566 -4.09 4.42 -5.69
N LEU A 567 -3.72 4.27 -6.94
CA LEU A 567 -4.54 3.65 -7.96
C LEU A 567 -4.22 2.15 -7.95
N VAL A 568 -5.26 1.33 -8.00
CA VAL A 568 -5.15 -0.13 -8.13
C VAL A 568 -5.86 -0.55 -9.41
N PRO A 569 -5.34 -1.54 -10.14
CA PRO A 569 -5.98 -1.98 -11.35
C PRO A 569 -7.29 -2.72 -11.05
N ASN A 570 -8.25 -2.60 -11.96
CA ASN A 570 -9.47 -3.40 -11.90
C ASN A 570 -9.18 -4.84 -12.37
N ILE A 571 -8.71 -5.67 -11.44
CA ILE A 571 -8.51 -7.12 -11.62
C ILE A 571 -9.70 -7.96 -11.16
N ILE A 572 -10.77 -7.31 -10.69
CA ILE A 572 -11.90 -7.97 -10.03
C ILE A 572 -12.97 -8.40 -11.04
N LYS A 573 -12.97 -7.81 -12.26
CA LYS A 573 -13.97 -8.08 -13.29
C LYS A 573 -13.34 -8.14 -14.68
N GLU A 574 -13.73 -9.14 -15.45
CA GLU A 574 -13.32 -9.27 -16.84
C GLU A 574 -13.88 -8.16 -17.75
N PRO A 575 -13.10 -7.69 -18.75
CA PRO A 575 -11.68 -7.98 -18.94
C PRO A 575 -10.77 -7.32 -17.87
N ARG A 576 -9.79 -8.06 -17.34
CA ARG A 576 -8.86 -7.61 -16.29
C ARG A 576 -7.66 -6.82 -16.83
N LEU A 577 -7.11 -5.97 -15.96
CA LEU A 577 -5.86 -5.23 -16.18
C LEU A 577 -4.82 -5.68 -15.14
N PHE A 578 -3.76 -6.38 -15.54
CA PHE A 578 -2.75 -6.88 -14.58
C PHE A 578 -1.54 -5.95 -14.43
N THR A 579 -1.22 -5.18 -15.48
CA THR A 579 0.01 -4.41 -15.59
C THR A 579 -0.29 -2.91 -15.78
N PRO A 580 -0.88 -2.24 -14.78
CA PRO A 580 -1.16 -0.81 -14.87
C PRO A 580 0.13 0.02 -14.88
N LEU A 581 0.14 1.14 -15.61
CA LEU A 581 1.27 2.08 -15.62
C LEU A 581 1.05 3.27 -14.67
N ALA A 582 -0.20 3.65 -14.45
CA ALA A 582 -0.57 4.70 -13.50
C ALA A 582 -0.73 4.14 -12.08
N GLU A 583 0.13 4.59 -11.16
CA GLU A 583 0.18 4.05 -9.79
C GLU A 583 -0.54 4.94 -8.76
N VAL A 584 -0.66 6.24 -9.03
CA VAL A 584 -1.16 7.22 -8.06
C VAL A 584 -1.97 8.33 -8.73
N VAL A 585 -2.93 8.87 -8.00
CA VAL A 585 -3.65 10.10 -8.33
C VAL A 585 -3.49 11.12 -7.21
N THR A 586 -3.14 12.35 -7.54
CA THR A 586 -3.10 13.47 -6.59
C THR A 586 -4.27 14.40 -6.83
N ALA A 587 -5.05 14.66 -5.79
CA ALA A 587 -6.17 15.60 -5.84
C ALA A 587 -5.89 16.85 -5.00
N ARG A 588 -6.26 18.01 -5.53
CA ARG A 588 -6.50 19.26 -4.79
C ARG A 588 -7.93 19.70 -5.02
N VAL A 589 -8.57 20.24 -3.99
CA VAL A 589 -9.99 20.63 -4.06
C VAL A 589 -10.16 22.06 -3.56
N LEU A 590 -10.79 22.89 -4.39
CA LEU A 590 -11.19 24.25 -4.04
C LEU A 590 -12.71 24.37 -4.08
N TYR A 591 -13.29 25.18 -3.21
CA TYR A 591 -14.73 25.44 -3.24
C TYR A 591 -15.07 26.87 -2.81
N ASN A 592 -16.22 27.36 -3.28
CA ASN A 592 -16.81 28.61 -2.82
C ASN A 592 -18.28 28.36 -2.43
N ASN A 593 -19.11 29.39 -2.31
CA ASN A 593 -20.52 29.23 -1.95
C ASN A 593 -21.41 28.64 -3.07
N LYS A 594 -20.91 28.56 -4.31
CA LYS A 594 -21.68 28.17 -5.51
C LYS A 594 -21.20 26.86 -6.15
N GLU A 595 -19.89 26.66 -6.23
CA GLU A 595 -19.23 25.61 -7.01
C GLU A 595 -18.08 24.98 -6.23
N ILE A 596 -17.67 23.80 -6.70
CA ILE A 596 -16.53 23.02 -6.22
C ILE A 596 -15.70 22.59 -7.43
N ALA A 597 -14.39 22.66 -7.32
CA ALA A 597 -13.43 22.33 -8.36
C ALA A 597 -12.38 21.35 -7.84
N PHE A 598 -12.06 20.36 -8.66
CA PHE A 598 -11.03 19.36 -8.43
C PHE A 598 -9.92 19.58 -9.46
N LEU A 599 -8.68 19.63 -8.99
CA LEU A 599 -7.48 19.46 -9.82
C LEU A 599 -6.93 18.07 -9.54
N LEU A 600 -6.94 17.22 -10.56
CA LEU A 600 -6.35 15.89 -10.55
C LEU A 600 -5.00 15.94 -11.25
N GLU A 601 -3.99 15.30 -10.67
CA GLU A 601 -2.69 15.07 -11.29
C GLU A 601 -2.39 13.58 -11.29
N ILE A 602 -2.12 13.02 -12.47
CA ILE A 602 -1.76 11.62 -12.66
C ILE A 602 -0.48 11.60 -13.48
N ASP A 603 0.53 10.86 -12.99
CA ASP A 603 1.75 10.63 -13.76
C ASP A 603 1.45 9.57 -14.82
N ASP A 604 1.45 10.00 -16.07
CA ASP A 604 1.19 9.20 -17.26
C ASP A 604 2.36 9.43 -18.22
N ARG A 605 3.04 8.35 -18.58
CA ARG A 605 4.31 8.42 -19.34
C ARG A 605 4.07 8.83 -20.78
N THR A 606 2.84 8.72 -21.27
CA THR A 606 2.43 9.00 -22.63
C THR A 606 1.37 10.08 -22.67
N ASP A 607 1.32 10.77 -23.79
CA ASP A 607 0.17 11.59 -24.16
C ASP A 607 -0.70 10.73 -25.06
N SER A 608 -1.56 9.89 -24.47
CA SER A 608 -2.31 8.88 -25.22
C SER A 608 -3.52 9.52 -25.92
N ARG A 609 -3.30 10.58 -26.68
CA ARG A 609 -4.29 11.12 -27.62
C ARG A 609 -4.05 10.49 -28.98
N PRO A 610 -5.01 9.74 -29.55
CA PRO A 610 -4.85 9.16 -30.88
C PRO A 610 -4.48 10.25 -31.90
N GLY A 611 -3.41 10.03 -32.65
CA GLY A 611 -2.74 10.96 -33.56
C GLY A 611 -1.51 11.67 -32.98
N GLU A 612 -1.16 11.46 -31.70
CA GLU A 612 0.09 11.98 -31.12
C GLU A 612 1.28 11.09 -31.53
N PRO A 613 2.24 11.61 -32.33
CA PRO A 613 3.21 10.78 -33.03
C PRO A 613 4.21 10.06 -32.11
N VAL A 614 4.58 10.65 -30.98
CA VAL A 614 5.57 10.04 -30.08
C VAL A 614 4.95 8.85 -29.35
N SER A 615 3.78 9.04 -28.73
CA SER A 615 3.07 8.04 -27.95
C SER A 615 2.58 6.89 -28.84
N GLU A 616 2.10 7.17 -30.05
CA GLU A 616 1.78 6.13 -31.03
C GLU A 616 3.02 5.35 -31.49
N GLY A 617 4.13 6.05 -31.75
CA GLY A 617 5.38 5.42 -32.20
C GLY A 617 6.05 4.52 -31.15
N ILE A 618 5.77 4.75 -29.86
CA ILE A 618 6.29 3.93 -28.77
C ILE A 618 5.25 2.98 -28.18
N GLN A 619 4.03 2.91 -28.72
CA GLN A 619 3.03 1.97 -28.21
C GLN A 619 3.46 0.52 -28.47
N ASP A 620 3.05 -0.40 -27.61
CA ASP A 620 3.21 -1.83 -27.90
C ASP A 620 2.25 -2.26 -29.03
N GLU A 621 2.78 -2.94 -30.04
CA GLU A 621 2.06 -3.27 -31.30
C GLU A 621 0.79 -4.11 -31.11
N PHE A 622 0.70 -4.87 -30.01
CA PHE A 622 -0.45 -5.72 -29.68
C PHE A 622 -1.56 -4.96 -28.93
N LEU A 623 -1.35 -3.69 -28.58
CA LEU A 623 -2.32 -2.83 -27.92
C LEU A 623 -3.00 -1.90 -28.92
N GLU A 624 -4.27 -1.60 -28.66
CA GLU A 624 -5.01 -0.58 -29.40
C GLU A 624 -4.89 0.76 -28.67
N MET A 625 -4.49 1.83 -29.39
CA MET A 625 -4.45 3.18 -28.83
C MET A 625 -5.86 3.67 -28.49
N HIS A 626 -6.05 4.08 -27.25
CA HIS A 626 -7.24 4.77 -26.78
C HIS A 626 -6.91 6.16 -26.26
N SER A 627 -7.93 7.00 -26.10
CA SER A 627 -7.76 8.30 -25.45
C SER A 627 -7.71 8.14 -23.94
N ASP A 628 -6.72 8.77 -23.30
CA ASP A 628 -6.65 8.85 -21.84
C ASP A 628 -7.96 9.37 -21.25
N ALA A 629 -8.35 8.82 -20.10
CA ALA A 629 -9.56 9.22 -19.43
C ALA A 629 -9.42 9.24 -17.91
N PHE A 630 -10.26 10.04 -17.28
CA PHE A 630 -10.29 10.24 -15.84
C PHE A 630 -11.73 10.33 -15.35
N ALA A 631 -11.98 9.80 -14.16
CA ALA A 631 -13.28 9.91 -13.53
C ALA A 631 -13.19 10.25 -12.04
N ILE A 632 -14.18 11.03 -11.58
CA ILE A 632 -14.47 11.24 -10.17
C ILE A 632 -15.85 10.67 -9.89
N GLN A 633 -15.98 9.81 -8.88
CA GLN A 633 -17.23 9.19 -8.52
C GLN A 633 -17.69 9.62 -7.13
N PHE A 634 -18.99 9.83 -7.00
CA PHE A 634 -19.69 10.13 -5.77
C PHE A 634 -20.94 9.25 -5.60
N PRO A 635 -21.34 8.86 -4.39
CA PRO A 635 -22.68 8.34 -4.14
C PRO A 635 -23.75 9.39 -4.43
N LYS A 636 -25.00 9.00 -4.69
CA LYS A 636 -26.14 9.94 -4.62
C LYS A 636 -26.42 10.36 -3.17
N GLU A 637 -27.11 11.49 -2.94
CA GLU A 637 -27.31 12.12 -1.61
C GLU A 637 -27.93 11.18 -0.56
N GLY A 638 -28.76 10.22 -0.97
CA GLY A 638 -29.37 9.22 -0.09
C GLY A 638 -28.72 7.83 -0.14
N ALA A 639 -27.62 7.67 -0.87
CA ALA A 639 -26.96 6.38 -1.09
C ALA A 639 -25.82 6.09 -0.09
N PHE A 640 -25.58 6.98 0.87
CA PHE A 640 -24.58 6.82 1.91
C PHE A 640 -25.04 7.43 3.25
N GLN A 641 -24.43 6.99 4.34
CA GLN A 641 -24.69 7.48 5.69
C GLN A 641 -23.37 7.57 6.46
N THR A 642 -23.20 8.59 7.29
CA THR A 642 -21.99 8.79 8.13
C THR A 642 -22.25 8.63 9.62
N SER A 643 -23.52 8.59 10.03
CA SER A 643 -23.95 8.48 11.44
C SER A 643 -25.37 7.91 11.52
N PRO A 644 -25.71 7.04 12.50
CA PRO A 644 -24.84 6.55 13.58
C PRO A 644 -23.84 5.48 13.13
N VAL A 645 -24.07 4.84 11.98
CA VAL A 645 -23.19 3.84 11.37
C VAL A 645 -22.86 4.27 9.95
N VAL A 646 -21.61 4.08 9.54
CA VAL A 646 -21.18 4.40 8.19
C VAL A 646 -21.74 3.38 7.19
N VAL A 647 -22.42 3.86 6.17
CA VAL A 647 -22.88 3.06 5.02
C VAL A 647 -22.37 3.72 3.75
N LYS A 648 -21.68 2.95 2.90
CA LYS A 648 -21.17 3.40 1.60
C LYS A 648 -21.66 2.44 0.51
N PRO A 649 -21.91 2.90 -0.72
CA PRO A 649 -22.15 2.00 -1.85
C PRO A 649 -20.93 1.14 -2.14
N LEU A 650 -21.07 0.14 -3.00
CA LEU A 650 -19.92 -0.46 -3.67
C LEU A 650 -19.14 0.62 -4.43
N TYR A 651 -17.82 0.69 -4.25
CA TYR A 651 -16.98 1.69 -4.92
C TYR A 651 -16.89 1.47 -6.44
N ARG A 652 -17.28 0.29 -6.93
CA ARG A 652 -17.39 -0.02 -8.37
C ARG A 652 -18.79 0.29 -8.88
N HIS A 653 -19.07 1.57 -9.11
CA HIS A 653 -20.34 2.07 -9.68
C HIS A 653 -21.60 1.85 -8.82
N GLY A 654 -21.46 1.64 -7.50
CA GLY A 654 -22.60 1.48 -6.60
C GLY A 654 -23.36 0.16 -6.78
N ASP A 655 -24.64 0.19 -6.47
CA ASP A 655 -25.60 -0.90 -6.73
C ASP A 655 -26.99 -0.33 -7.03
N ALA A 656 -27.98 -1.19 -7.28
CA ALA A 656 -29.33 -0.76 -7.64
C ALA A 656 -30.04 0.08 -6.56
N ARG A 657 -29.70 -0.11 -5.28
CA ARG A 657 -30.21 0.66 -4.13
C ARG A 657 -29.33 1.86 -3.78
N HIS A 658 -28.03 1.76 -4.04
CA HIS A 658 -27.04 2.79 -3.74
C HIS A 658 -26.33 3.24 -5.04
N PRO A 659 -26.99 4.01 -5.91
CA PRO A 659 -26.40 4.46 -7.18
C PRO A 659 -25.33 5.53 -6.98
N THR A 660 -24.48 5.69 -7.99
CA THR A 660 -23.41 6.70 -8.02
C THR A 660 -23.58 7.68 -9.19
N THR A 661 -22.99 8.87 -9.02
CA THR A 661 -22.80 9.87 -10.08
C THR A 661 -21.32 9.96 -10.38
N ILE A 662 -20.96 9.87 -11.65
CA ILE A 662 -19.56 9.84 -12.12
C ILE A 662 -19.34 11.04 -13.03
N TRP A 663 -18.33 11.85 -12.73
CA TRP A 663 -17.83 12.90 -13.61
C TRP A 663 -16.72 12.27 -14.44
N TYR A 664 -16.91 12.20 -15.75
CA TYR A 664 -15.99 11.55 -16.66
C TYR A 664 -15.42 12.57 -17.63
N TRP A 665 -14.11 12.58 -17.78
CA TRP A 665 -13.38 13.35 -18.78
C TRP A 665 -12.53 12.41 -19.60
N ASN A 666 -12.45 12.67 -20.90
CA ASN A 666 -11.64 11.94 -21.85
C ASN A 666 -10.87 12.95 -22.70
N ALA A 667 -9.57 12.70 -22.91
CA ALA A 667 -8.68 13.61 -23.63
C ALA A 667 -9.10 13.80 -25.10
N GLY A 668 -9.78 12.80 -25.68
CA GLY A 668 -10.13 12.74 -27.09
C GLY A 668 -8.90 12.64 -28.00
N SER A 669 -9.13 12.55 -29.31
CA SER A 669 -8.06 12.61 -30.32
C SER A 669 -7.65 14.05 -30.66
N ILE A 670 -8.57 15.00 -30.51
CA ILE A 670 -8.36 16.42 -30.83
C ILE A 670 -8.95 17.28 -29.72
N GLU A 671 -10.25 17.10 -29.44
CA GLU A 671 -10.98 17.86 -28.43
C GLU A 671 -11.42 16.96 -27.27
N PRO A 672 -11.22 17.40 -26.02
CA PRO A 672 -11.62 16.64 -24.85
C PRO A 672 -13.15 16.57 -24.72
N LYS A 673 -13.64 15.49 -24.14
CA LYS A 673 -15.06 15.27 -23.85
C LYS A 673 -15.26 15.15 -22.35
N ALA A 674 -16.20 15.93 -21.82
CA ALA A 674 -16.63 15.86 -20.43
C ALA A 674 -18.10 15.46 -20.36
N MET A 675 -18.43 14.54 -19.45
CA MET A 675 -19.80 14.03 -19.29
C MET A 675 -20.09 13.56 -17.87
N ILE A 676 -21.38 13.48 -17.56
CA ILE A 676 -21.87 12.91 -16.31
C ILE A 676 -22.49 11.55 -16.61
N LEU A 677 -22.04 10.52 -15.90
CA LEU A 677 -22.55 9.16 -15.99
C LEU A 677 -23.26 8.77 -14.69
N GLU A 678 -24.22 7.85 -14.79
CA GLU A 678 -24.87 7.23 -13.64
C GLU A 678 -24.46 5.76 -13.49
N GLY A 679 -23.94 5.40 -12.31
CA GLY A 679 -23.60 4.03 -11.93
C GLY A 679 -24.70 3.38 -11.11
N LYS A 680 -24.99 2.10 -11.39
CA LYS A 680 -26.04 1.30 -10.70
C LYS A 680 -25.57 -0.13 -10.40
N GLY A 681 -24.26 -0.35 -10.32
CA GLY A 681 -23.65 -1.67 -10.19
C GLY A 681 -22.47 -1.91 -11.14
N PRO A 682 -21.52 -2.77 -10.76
CA PRO A 682 -20.40 -3.16 -11.62
C PRO A 682 -20.84 -3.94 -12.87
N ASP A 683 -22.04 -4.54 -12.85
CA ASP A 683 -22.60 -5.34 -13.96
C ASP A 683 -23.47 -4.55 -14.92
N LYS A 684 -23.59 -3.25 -14.68
CA LYS A 684 -24.33 -2.34 -15.55
C LYS A 684 -23.39 -1.32 -16.13
N ARG A 685 -23.46 -1.16 -17.46
CA ARG A 685 -22.76 -0.07 -18.14
C ARG A 685 -23.29 1.27 -17.60
N PRO A 686 -22.41 2.20 -17.18
CA PRO A 686 -22.86 3.51 -16.73
C PRO A 686 -23.63 4.26 -17.83
N GLU A 687 -24.72 4.92 -17.45
CA GLU A 687 -25.62 5.61 -18.38
C GLU A 687 -25.23 7.09 -18.51
N PHE A 688 -25.09 7.59 -19.74
CA PHE A 688 -24.75 8.99 -19.99
C PHE A 688 -25.95 9.93 -19.83
N ARG A 689 -25.78 11.00 -19.05
CA ARG A 689 -26.79 12.05 -18.83
C ARG A 689 -26.69 13.15 -19.90
N GLN A 690 -27.24 12.88 -21.10
CA GLN A 690 -27.13 13.75 -22.29
C GLN A 690 -27.50 15.23 -22.08
N SER A 691 -28.47 15.54 -21.22
CA SER A 691 -28.97 16.90 -21.03
C SER A 691 -28.24 17.73 -19.98
N ASP A 692 -27.30 17.13 -19.22
CA ASP A 692 -26.64 17.79 -18.10
C ASP A 692 -25.27 18.35 -18.51
N LYS A 693 -25.22 19.67 -18.69
CA LYS A 693 -24.00 20.43 -19.05
C LYS A 693 -23.36 21.14 -17.85
N SER A 694 -23.67 20.71 -16.63
CA SER A 694 -23.18 21.39 -15.42
C SER A 694 -21.71 21.08 -15.10
N LEU A 695 -21.14 20.03 -15.70
CA LEU A 695 -19.72 19.69 -15.57
C LEU A 695 -18.90 20.50 -16.58
N ILE A 696 -17.97 21.30 -16.06
CA ILE A 696 -16.93 21.96 -16.84
C ILE A 696 -15.63 21.21 -16.56
N ALA A 697 -14.93 20.77 -17.60
CA ALA A 697 -13.63 20.16 -17.41
C ALA A 697 -12.65 20.52 -18.51
N THR A 698 -11.38 20.66 -18.13
CA THR A 698 -10.24 20.93 -19.02
C THR A 698 -9.07 20.08 -18.56
N GLY A 699 -8.17 19.72 -19.48
CA GLY A 699 -7.00 18.94 -19.14
C GLY A 699 -5.79 19.36 -19.97
N GLN A 700 -4.61 19.14 -19.42
CA GLN A 700 -3.32 19.37 -20.09
C GLN A 700 -2.37 18.24 -19.73
N TRP A 701 -1.73 17.65 -20.73
CA TRP A 701 -0.58 16.78 -20.53
C TRP A 701 0.70 17.62 -20.63
N LYS A 702 1.64 17.42 -19.70
CA LYS A 702 2.94 18.07 -19.70
C LYS A 702 3.96 17.23 -18.93
N ASP A 703 5.11 16.97 -19.54
CA ASP A 703 6.29 16.33 -18.91
C ASP A 703 5.93 15.03 -18.14
N GLY A 704 5.18 14.13 -18.79
CA GLY A 704 4.79 12.84 -18.21
C GLY A 704 3.70 12.92 -17.15
N ARG A 705 2.85 13.93 -17.22
CA ARG A 705 1.77 14.15 -16.25
C ARG A 705 0.55 14.78 -16.89
N TRP A 706 -0.61 14.18 -16.65
CA TRP A 706 -1.90 14.82 -16.88
C TRP A 706 -2.30 15.69 -15.69
N GLN A 707 -2.78 16.90 -15.98
CA GLN A 707 -3.44 17.79 -15.04
C GLN A 707 -4.86 18.06 -15.53
N ILE A 708 -5.86 17.69 -14.74
CA ILE A 708 -7.28 17.77 -15.12
C ILE A 708 -8.04 18.60 -14.11
N LEU A 709 -8.68 19.66 -14.59
CA LEU A 709 -9.63 20.47 -13.83
C LEU A 709 -11.05 19.95 -14.10
N MET A 710 -11.80 19.60 -13.06
CA MET A 710 -13.23 19.33 -13.15
C MET A 710 -14.00 20.20 -12.14
N LYS A 711 -15.02 20.93 -12.61
CA LYS A 711 -15.79 21.87 -11.81
C LYS A 711 -17.30 21.71 -12.03
N ARG A 712 -18.06 21.82 -10.94
CA ARG A 712 -19.53 21.72 -10.95
C ARG A 712 -20.16 22.57 -9.84
N PRO A 713 -21.44 22.97 -9.97
CA PRO A 713 -22.20 23.54 -8.84
C PRO A 713 -22.22 22.63 -7.61
N ARG A 714 -22.17 23.22 -6.41
CA ARG A 714 -22.18 22.50 -5.13
C ARG A 714 -23.51 21.83 -4.82
N LYS A 715 -24.61 22.36 -5.34
CA LYS A 715 -25.96 21.83 -5.12
C LYS A 715 -26.28 20.79 -6.19
N GLY A 716 -26.58 19.56 -5.77
CA GLY A 716 -26.88 18.45 -6.69
C GLY A 716 -28.18 18.59 -7.48
N GLY A 717 -29.05 19.54 -7.11
CA GLY A 717 -30.27 19.85 -7.85
C GLY A 717 -31.30 18.71 -7.83
N LYS A 718 -32.10 18.59 -8.90
CA LYS A 718 -33.18 17.59 -9.00
C LYS A 718 -32.71 16.19 -9.41
N SER A 719 -31.43 16.03 -9.77
CA SER A 719 -30.88 14.76 -10.28
C SER A 719 -30.53 13.75 -9.18
N GLY A 720 -30.67 14.14 -7.90
CA GLY A 720 -30.30 13.34 -6.74
C GLY A 720 -28.79 13.26 -6.49
N ASP A 721 -28.00 14.10 -7.16
CA ASP A 721 -26.56 14.19 -6.95
C ASP A 721 -26.25 14.82 -5.57
N LEU A 722 -25.01 14.67 -5.11
CA LEU A 722 -24.58 15.22 -3.83
C LEU A 722 -24.74 16.74 -3.76
N SER A 723 -25.15 17.21 -2.59
CA SER A 723 -25.04 18.61 -2.17
C SER A 723 -23.87 18.76 -1.21
N PHE A 724 -22.75 19.27 -1.69
CA PHE A 724 -21.53 19.42 -0.91
C PHE A 724 -21.70 20.50 0.18
N SER A 725 -22.12 20.10 1.36
CA SER A 725 -22.31 20.96 2.54
C SER A 725 -21.00 21.10 3.35
N GLU A 726 -20.85 22.22 4.07
CA GLU A 726 -19.69 22.41 4.95
C GLU A 726 -19.88 21.63 6.26
N GLY A 727 -18.81 21.01 6.76
CA GLY A 727 -18.81 20.20 7.98
C GLY A 727 -19.23 18.74 7.80
N GLN A 728 -19.53 18.30 6.58
CA GLN A 728 -19.90 16.92 6.25
C GLN A 728 -18.78 16.19 5.50
N PHE A 729 -18.66 14.89 5.73
CA PHE A 729 -17.78 13.98 5.00
C PHE A 729 -18.54 13.30 3.85
N PHE A 730 -17.94 13.31 2.66
CA PHE A 730 -18.51 12.72 1.45
C PHE A 730 -17.61 11.61 0.91
N PRO A 731 -18.11 10.41 0.59
CA PRO A 731 -17.33 9.41 -0.10
C PRO A 731 -16.98 9.90 -1.52
N VAL A 732 -15.72 9.75 -1.91
CA VAL A 732 -15.22 10.04 -3.26
C VAL A 732 -14.25 8.96 -3.70
N SER A 733 -14.32 8.54 -4.95
CA SER A 733 -13.34 7.65 -5.57
C SER A 733 -12.94 8.16 -6.94
N PHE A 734 -11.78 7.73 -7.43
CA PHE A 734 -11.20 8.16 -8.69
C PHE A 734 -10.92 6.96 -9.59
N ALA A 735 -10.91 7.19 -10.90
CA ALA A 735 -10.46 6.21 -11.88
C ALA A 735 -9.68 6.87 -13.01
N ASN A 736 -8.75 6.13 -13.61
CA ASN A 736 -7.92 6.54 -14.74
C ASN A 736 -7.81 5.39 -15.74
N TRP A 737 -7.81 5.74 -17.01
CA TRP A 737 -7.53 4.88 -18.15
C TRP A 737 -6.30 5.45 -18.87
N ASP A 738 -5.20 4.69 -18.89
CA ASP A 738 -4.02 4.92 -19.72
C ASP A 738 -4.24 4.31 -21.12
N GLY A 739 -4.46 5.18 -22.09
CA GLY A 739 -4.84 4.81 -23.44
C GLY A 739 -3.74 4.10 -24.22
N SER A 740 -2.47 4.42 -23.97
CA SER A 740 -1.32 3.76 -24.61
C SER A 740 -1.16 2.32 -24.12
N ASN A 741 -1.56 2.07 -22.87
CA ASN A 741 -1.58 0.76 -22.24
C ASN A 741 -2.85 -0.07 -22.57
N GLY A 742 -3.66 0.39 -23.54
CA GLY A 742 -4.87 -0.30 -23.99
C GLY A 742 -6.02 -0.29 -22.97
N GLU A 743 -6.01 0.66 -22.02
CA GLU A 743 -7.03 0.76 -20.99
C GLU A 743 -8.31 1.39 -21.54
N ILE A 744 -9.42 0.64 -21.48
CA ILE A 744 -10.76 1.10 -21.85
C ILE A 744 -11.83 0.33 -21.07
N GLY A 745 -12.97 0.96 -20.81
CA GLY A 745 -14.10 0.29 -20.17
C GLY A 745 -13.75 -0.22 -18.77
N SER A 746 -13.82 -1.52 -18.53
CA SER A 746 -13.46 -2.11 -17.23
C SER A 746 -11.96 -2.26 -17.00
N LYS A 747 -11.13 -2.28 -18.06
CA LYS A 747 -9.67 -2.24 -17.94
C LYS A 747 -9.25 -0.81 -17.60
N HIS A 748 -9.03 -0.54 -16.32
CA HIS A 748 -8.62 0.77 -15.80
C HIS A 748 -8.07 0.63 -14.40
N THR A 749 -7.48 1.71 -13.90
CA THR A 749 -7.09 1.83 -12.51
C THR A 749 -8.08 2.69 -11.72
N LEU A 750 -8.29 2.37 -10.45
CA LEU A 750 -9.23 3.08 -9.59
C LEU A 750 -8.78 3.13 -8.14
N THR A 751 -9.44 3.97 -7.35
CA THR A 751 -9.28 4.00 -5.89
C THR A 751 -10.46 3.31 -5.20
N GLY A 752 -10.26 2.85 -3.97
CA GLY A 752 -11.37 2.66 -3.03
C GLY A 752 -12.05 3.98 -2.65
N TRP A 753 -12.99 3.92 -1.70
CA TRP A 753 -13.62 5.15 -1.17
C TRP A 753 -12.67 5.91 -0.24
N TYR A 754 -12.41 7.16 -0.59
CA TYR A 754 -11.80 8.17 0.27
C TYR A 754 -12.87 9.14 0.80
N TRP A 755 -12.52 9.92 1.81
CA TRP A 755 -13.39 10.94 2.37
C TRP A 755 -13.02 12.32 1.85
N LEU A 756 -13.97 13.04 1.29
CA LEU A 756 -13.89 14.48 1.02
C LEU A 756 -14.51 15.24 2.19
N LEU A 757 -13.77 16.21 2.73
CA LEU A 757 -14.25 17.12 3.77
C LEU A 757 -14.22 18.56 3.25
N LEU A 758 -15.37 19.22 3.30
CA LEU A 758 -15.46 20.68 3.25
C LEU A 758 -15.42 21.17 4.70
N PRO A 759 -14.35 21.86 5.15
CA PRO A 759 -14.24 22.30 6.53
C PRO A 759 -15.48 23.07 6.99
N PRO A 760 -15.95 22.86 8.23
CA PRO A 760 -17.01 23.68 8.79
C PRO A 760 -16.52 25.13 8.90
N PRO A 761 -17.42 26.12 8.76
CA PRO A 761 -17.04 27.52 8.93
C PRO A 761 -16.49 27.73 10.34
N SER A 762 -15.27 28.25 10.45
CA SER A 762 -14.66 28.59 11.73
C SER A 762 -15.34 29.86 12.25
N ASP A 763 -16.13 29.76 13.31
CA ASP A 763 -16.61 30.91 14.08
C ASP A 763 -15.60 31.19 15.21
N PRO A 764 -14.78 32.27 15.11
CA PRO A 764 -13.77 32.58 16.13
C PRO A 764 -14.40 32.86 17.49
N MET A 765 -15.62 33.39 17.54
CA MET A 765 -16.34 33.66 18.79
C MET A 765 -16.72 32.34 19.47
N LYS A 766 -17.18 31.36 18.71
CA LYS A 766 -17.47 30.03 19.23
C LYS A 766 -16.19 29.28 19.62
N LEU A 767 -15.16 29.34 18.78
CA LEU A 767 -13.93 28.57 18.96
C LEU A 767 -13.03 29.10 20.09
N TYR A 768 -12.92 30.43 20.25
CA TYR A 768 -12.06 31.06 21.25
C TYR A 768 -12.85 31.81 22.32
N GLY A 769 -13.93 32.49 21.95
CA GLY A 769 -14.75 33.28 22.88
C GLY A 769 -15.45 32.43 23.94
N VAL A 770 -16.05 31.29 23.56
CA VAL A 770 -16.71 30.38 24.53
C VAL A 770 -15.71 29.76 25.52
N PRO A 771 -14.57 29.18 25.09
CA PRO A 771 -13.54 28.72 26.03
C PRO A 771 -13.03 29.81 26.98
N LEU A 772 -12.77 31.01 26.47
CA LEU A 772 -12.33 32.15 27.30
C LEU A 772 -13.42 32.57 28.29
N GLY A 773 -14.68 32.58 27.87
CA GLY A 773 -15.83 32.87 28.74
C GLY A 773 -16.01 31.85 29.86
N VAL A 774 -15.91 30.54 29.54
CA VAL A 774 -15.97 29.46 30.54
C VAL A 774 -14.79 29.53 31.51
N GLY A 775 -13.58 29.80 31.00
CA GLY A 775 -12.40 30.05 31.83
C GLY A 775 -12.62 31.24 32.77
N PHE A 776 -13.08 32.38 32.24
CA PHE A 776 -13.33 33.59 33.03
C PHE A 776 -14.42 33.39 34.10
N LEU A 777 -15.53 32.72 33.78
CA LEU A 777 -16.56 32.37 34.75
C LEU A 777 -16.01 31.45 35.85
N SER A 778 -15.20 30.46 35.48
CA SER A 778 -14.51 29.57 36.42
C SER A 778 -13.57 30.34 37.35
N PHE A 779 -12.86 31.34 36.81
CA PHE A 779 -12.00 32.24 37.59
C PHE A 779 -12.81 33.08 38.58
N LEU A 780 -13.94 33.66 38.16
CA LEU A 780 -14.82 34.44 39.04
C LEU A 780 -15.41 33.58 40.17
N VAL A 781 -15.83 32.35 39.88
CA VAL A 781 -16.29 31.40 40.91
C VAL A 781 -15.16 31.09 41.90
N GLY A 782 -13.95 30.86 41.40
CA GLY A 782 -12.76 30.68 42.23
C GLY A 782 -12.50 31.87 43.16
N LEU A 783 -12.59 33.09 42.64
CA LEU A 783 -12.44 34.32 43.43
C LEU A 783 -13.53 34.47 44.49
N ILE A 784 -14.79 34.18 44.16
CA ILE A 784 -15.92 34.21 45.11
C ILE A 784 -15.69 33.19 46.23
N LEU A 785 -15.23 31.98 45.89
CA LEU A 785 -14.91 30.94 46.89
C LEU A 785 -13.79 31.40 47.83
N VAL A 786 -12.69 31.94 47.30
CA VAL A 786 -11.60 32.49 48.11
C VAL A 786 -12.09 33.62 49.00
N ARG A 787 -12.87 34.56 48.46
CA ARG A 787 -13.40 35.70 49.21
C ARG A 787 -14.38 35.28 50.31
N ARG A 788 -15.28 34.32 50.03
CA ARG A 788 -16.21 33.79 51.03
C ARG A 788 -15.49 33.10 52.17
N TYR A 789 -14.51 32.24 51.86
CA TYR A 789 -13.75 31.53 52.89
C TYR A 789 -12.79 32.42 53.69
N SER A 790 -12.40 33.58 53.13
CA SER A 790 -11.64 34.65 53.79
C SER A 790 -12.50 35.59 54.65
N LEU A 791 -13.83 35.57 54.51
CA LEU A 791 -14.75 36.36 55.34
C LEU A 791 -15.31 35.54 56.53
N ASP A 792 -15.25 34.21 56.44
CA ASP A 792 -15.59 33.25 57.51
C ASP A 792 -14.39 32.94 58.44
N SER A 793 -13.34 33.76 58.38
CA SER A 793 -12.18 33.80 59.29
C SER A 793 -12.18 35.12 60.03
#